data_AF-A0A429GD03-F1
#
_entry.id   AF-A0A429GD03-F1
#
_cell.length_a   1.000
_cell.length_b   1.000
_cell.length_c   1.000
_cell.angle_alpha   90.00
_cell.angle_beta   90.00
_cell.angle_gamma   90.00
#
_symmetry.space_group_name_H-M   'P 1'
#
loop_
_entity.id
_entity.type
_entity.pdbx_description
1 polymer ?
#
loop_
_entity_poly.entity_id
_entity_poly.type
_entity_poly.pdbx_seq_one_letter_code
_entity_poly.pdbx_strand_id
1 'polypeptide(L)'
;MLGRKILPFVLVILILPVYVPSAQYYQPQADLAAVRDKALYISRRAADYVISRAEVEGDGFKWVYQSRYTYYNPIFENGAAGAGYFLLSLYKITGNNTYLRYAEGAARWIISKAASRDGGFTWPHHDDEKPGPDGWYLTPEKSVAGVARFLLELYRTTSKDEYLRYAEGAARWIINAGLRKDVQGSYVDYNPYHQALFGIYSYPQRDAGLLFIDLYRTTGNKEYLDKAKEIGRWIIWTSECTGSICKWYDDRGYGNVYSVEGVSSVADLLYELYLATNDPEYLEVAEKMVNWIESIGVRTNEGIKFPSWDGKFRTITWGWWDRLLFPMTPADIFLKSYEITHNSERLDIAKAYANWLISISVPEGDGVKVPEVEGEGGFHAWINSRVFRFVVMLYNLTGDGRYLDFSEKLLNWISSTAVCENGYVWPTGDGRKIPTFSFGSSGIGYYALAPLTLVAPAKVLDGQITGVSPSSVSMRPGESASFVFTVKNTGSIPADYHVYFPDGSIFGYVSGTISLNPGEYGEITLTGRVPPETSPGTYAVDVYFEMAPHGGVWQRTTIWGRIQVTVLSAGAPKLEITHNFTTKVVSGREFSVNVIVRNTGDREARNVISGIDWSDNAFESMGCTGTLEAAVLKPGEQMQYSCRLKAGSPGTYNVEISAVEALAEGGGAYTSTRFQVSITSLLLKVLGYKTVNISSGAPIVPIMGQMFELDVNLSDESGAYVPEESLMLSSIATPEKDPSGNEPRIACLLMDSGAITSSESRIIKYWCKAEWKIAYVNISKEGIWIAANLLFKAITLGELPDLVDLLEGIMLKDYPTIINLARMTGTSSAMTSDEANKALKASIKLEENMGILPVVGYNLTFPKAPVEGNIRIIVFPPQRKINTLLDYEAWHTNAYLASKALSVYTLDAVLLNPFLGAAFLIGSTLIPSVVDWHYKRALEDPSLNYAQLVPPPTVPPAFRKLPNTTASQALLYEYLYLAYANASAESLARAMGAVQMNATNYIYPHLRNAQMYASNASLYYSKLAPLLIQMVDELNRSGYISEENFRRGQEMIREQGLPNDVVRLLDELGFTNYMDARNIESILKNISYTELNITEVKDALERSREAEIGISLNSL
;
A
#
# COMPACT_ATOMS: atom_id res chain seq x y z
N MET A 1 -45.03 -25.89 62.58
CA MET A 1 -44.59 -25.81 61.16
C MET A 1 -43.91 -24.45 61.04
N LEU A 2 -42.65 -24.28 60.61
CA LEU A 2 -42.08 -24.73 59.34
C LEU A 2 -40.65 -25.34 59.44
N GLY A 3 -39.98 -25.24 60.59
CA GLY A 3 -38.53 -25.49 60.74
C GLY A 3 -38.06 -26.95 60.85
N ARG A 4 -38.51 -27.87 59.97
CA ARG A 4 -38.12 -29.30 60.06
C ARG A 4 -37.87 -30.06 58.74
N LYS A 5 -37.59 -29.36 57.63
CA LYS A 5 -37.35 -29.98 56.31
C LYS A 5 -36.06 -29.60 55.55
N ILE A 6 -35.23 -28.68 56.06
CA ILE A 6 -34.01 -28.23 55.33
C ILE A 6 -32.75 -28.97 55.77
N LEU A 7 -32.64 -29.34 57.06
CA LEU A 7 -31.43 -29.97 57.62
C LEU A 7 -31.02 -31.32 56.99
N PRO A 8 -31.94 -32.22 56.58
CA PRO A 8 -31.55 -33.49 55.95
C PRO A 8 -30.86 -33.32 54.59
N PHE A 9 -31.23 -32.29 53.82
CA PHE A 9 -30.71 -32.09 52.47
C PHE A 9 -29.26 -31.62 52.47
N VAL A 10 -28.88 -30.81 53.48
CA VAL A 10 -27.50 -30.32 53.66
C VAL A 10 -26.57 -31.44 54.14
N LEU A 11 -27.03 -32.35 55.02
CA LEU A 11 -26.21 -33.47 55.50
C LEU A 11 -25.90 -34.51 54.42
N VAL A 12 -26.84 -34.80 53.51
CA VAL A 12 -26.60 -35.79 52.43
C VAL A 12 -25.50 -35.33 51.46
N ILE A 13 -25.41 -34.03 51.19
CA ILE A 13 -24.35 -33.46 50.33
C ILE A 13 -22.97 -33.49 51.02
N LEU A 14 -22.92 -33.48 52.35
CA LEU A 14 -21.67 -33.47 53.14
C LEU A 14 -21.12 -34.86 53.50
N ILE A 15 -21.83 -35.95 53.18
CA ILE A 15 -21.50 -37.32 53.64
C ILE A 15 -21.14 -38.27 52.47
N LEU A 16 -21.13 -37.78 51.21
CA LEU A 16 -20.70 -38.54 50.03
C LEU A 16 -19.20 -38.42 49.65
N PRO A 17 -18.24 -38.72 50.56
CA PRO A 17 -16.90 -39.15 50.13
C PRO A 17 -16.46 -40.49 50.76
N VAL A 18 -17.32 -41.52 50.74
CA VAL A 18 -16.93 -42.91 51.05
C VAL A 18 -17.54 -43.85 50.01
N TYR A 19 -16.74 -44.79 49.48
CA TYR A 19 -17.08 -45.70 48.37
C TYR A 19 -17.41 -45.03 47.02
N VAL A 20 -16.41 -44.33 46.48
CA VAL A 20 -16.08 -44.47 45.05
C VAL A 20 -14.86 -45.41 44.99
N PRO A 21 -14.83 -46.47 44.15
CA PRO A 21 -13.61 -47.27 43.97
C PRO A 21 -12.50 -46.37 43.46
N SER A 22 -11.26 -46.61 43.87
CA SER A 22 -10.12 -45.70 43.67
C SER A 22 -10.00 -45.21 42.22
N ALA A 23 -10.56 -44.03 41.94
CA ALA A 23 -10.35 -43.35 40.68
C ALA A 23 -8.86 -43.07 40.56
N GLN A 24 -8.25 -43.50 39.47
CA GLN A 24 -6.89 -43.11 39.15
C GLN A 24 -6.85 -41.58 39.15
N TYR A 25 -5.85 -40.99 39.79
CA TYR A 25 -5.60 -39.56 39.65
C TYR A 25 -5.54 -39.26 38.15
N TYR A 26 -6.43 -38.40 37.66
CA TYR A 26 -6.37 -37.95 36.27
C TYR A 26 -5.00 -37.31 36.06
N GLN A 27 -4.22 -37.85 35.11
CA GLN A 27 -2.82 -37.50 34.90
C GLN A 27 -2.66 -37.00 33.47
N PRO A 28 -3.04 -35.74 33.19
CA PRO A 28 -3.03 -35.20 31.82
C PRO A 28 -1.69 -35.36 31.11
N GLN A 29 -0.58 -35.35 31.87
CA GLN A 29 0.77 -35.55 31.37
C GLN A 29 1.08 -37.00 30.94
N ALA A 30 0.45 -37.99 31.58
CA ALA A 30 0.56 -39.41 31.19
C ALA A 30 -0.34 -39.72 29.98
N ASP A 31 -1.58 -39.21 29.99
CA ASP A 31 -2.53 -39.36 28.88
C ASP A 31 -1.97 -38.70 27.60
N LEU A 32 -1.38 -37.51 27.73
CA LEU A 32 -0.66 -36.84 26.65
C LEU A 32 0.57 -37.66 26.19
N ALA A 33 1.33 -38.29 27.08
CA ALA A 33 2.44 -39.14 26.70
C ALA A 33 1.96 -40.34 25.84
N ALA A 34 0.86 -40.99 26.21
CA ALA A 34 0.26 -42.08 25.44
C ALA A 34 -0.18 -41.63 24.03
N VAL A 35 -0.80 -40.46 23.90
CA VAL A 35 -1.15 -39.86 22.60
C VAL A 35 0.11 -39.58 21.76
N ARG A 36 1.18 -39.06 22.37
CA ARG A 36 2.46 -38.78 21.68
C ARG A 36 3.16 -40.06 21.20
N ASP A 37 3.22 -41.09 22.03
CA ASP A 37 3.81 -42.39 21.68
C ASP A 37 3.01 -43.09 20.57
N LYS A 38 1.68 -43.00 20.60
CA LYS A 38 0.81 -43.53 19.54
C LYS A 38 1.00 -42.80 18.21
N ALA A 39 1.10 -41.47 18.25
CA ALA A 39 1.40 -40.66 17.07
C ALA A 39 2.77 -41.01 16.47
N LEU A 40 3.81 -41.11 17.31
CA LEU A 40 5.16 -41.51 16.90
C LEU A 40 5.20 -42.95 16.35
N TYR A 41 4.42 -43.87 16.91
CA TYR A 41 4.27 -45.23 16.36
C TYR A 41 3.65 -45.20 14.95
N ILE A 42 2.55 -44.48 14.76
CA ILE A 42 1.91 -44.30 13.44
C ILE A 42 2.90 -43.69 12.43
N SER A 43 3.65 -42.65 12.83
CA SER A 43 4.69 -42.04 12.01
C SER A 43 5.81 -43.03 11.64
N ARG A 44 6.29 -43.85 12.58
CA ARG A 44 7.29 -44.89 12.28
C ARG A 44 6.76 -45.91 11.27
N ARG A 45 5.54 -46.42 11.46
CA ARG A 45 4.92 -47.39 10.54
C ARG A 45 4.67 -46.78 9.16
N ALA A 46 4.29 -45.51 9.07
CA ALA A 46 4.20 -44.79 7.81
C ALA A 46 5.57 -44.66 7.11
N ALA A 47 6.62 -44.33 7.86
CA ALA A 47 7.99 -44.26 7.34
C ALA A 47 8.51 -45.61 6.83
N ASP A 48 8.15 -46.72 7.48
CA ASP A 48 8.47 -48.07 6.99
C ASP A 48 7.85 -48.31 5.59
N TYR A 49 6.60 -47.88 5.36
CA TYR A 49 5.96 -47.98 4.05
C TYR A 49 6.66 -47.09 3.01
N VAL A 50 6.89 -45.81 3.35
CA VAL A 50 7.58 -44.85 2.47
C VAL A 50 8.96 -45.39 2.07
N ILE A 51 9.73 -45.94 3.00
CA ILE A 51 11.02 -46.59 2.74
C ILE A 51 10.86 -47.81 1.82
N SER A 52 9.85 -48.64 2.03
CA SER A 52 9.59 -49.82 1.17
C SER A 52 9.20 -49.47 -0.28
N ARG A 53 8.84 -48.21 -0.55
CA ARG A 53 8.47 -47.67 -1.88
C ARG A 53 9.51 -46.70 -2.46
N ALA A 54 10.70 -46.62 -1.87
CA ALA A 54 11.81 -45.84 -2.39
C ALA A 54 12.53 -46.60 -3.52
N GLU A 55 12.48 -46.09 -4.74
CA GLU A 55 13.24 -46.61 -5.88
C GLU A 55 14.62 -45.96 -5.97
N VAL A 56 15.64 -46.73 -6.34
CA VAL A 56 17.01 -46.24 -6.50
C VAL A 56 17.24 -45.75 -7.93
N GLU A 57 17.78 -44.55 -8.08
CA GLU A 57 18.21 -44.03 -9.38
C GLU A 57 19.51 -43.22 -9.20
N GLY A 58 20.60 -43.74 -9.77
CA GLY A 58 21.95 -43.25 -9.46
C GLY A 58 22.30 -43.55 -7.99
N ASP A 59 22.69 -42.53 -7.25
CA ASP A 59 22.93 -42.55 -5.81
C ASP A 59 21.75 -42.00 -4.97
N GLY A 60 20.66 -41.62 -5.64
CA GLY A 60 19.47 -41.02 -5.05
C GLY A 60 18.28 -41.96 -4.93
N PHE A 61 17.23 -41.49 -4.25
CA PHE A 61 15.95 -42.17 -4.12
C PHE A 61 14.81 -41.33 -4.70
N LYS A 62 13.88 -42.00 -5.39
CA LYS A 62 12.65 -41.43 -5.92
C LYS A 62 11.45 -42.23 -5.44
N TRP A 63 10.27 -41.63 -5.50
CA TRP A 63 9.00 -42.27 -5.11
C TRP A 63 8.00 -42.18 -6.24
N VAL A 64 7.29 -43.28 -6.47
CA VAL A 64 6.23 -43.34 -7.46
C VAL A 64 4.99 -42.58 -7.00
N TYR A 65 4.45 -41.76 -7.89
CA TYR A 65 3.09 -41.26 -7.83
C TYR A 65 2.28 -41.82 -9.01
N GLN A 66 1.05 -42.27 -8.76
CA GLN A 66 0.19 -42.87 -9.77
C GLN A 66 -1.09 -42.05 -9.92
N SER A 67 -1.32 -41.54 -11.13
CA SER A 67 -2.56 -40.93 -11.57
C SER A 67 -3.10 -41.72 -12.76
N ARG A 68 -3.40 -41.12 -13.93
CA ARG A 68 -3.64 -41.87 -15.17
C ARG A 68 -2.36 -42.54 -15.66
N TYR A 69 -1.20 -41.88 -15.50
CA TYR A 69 0.12 -42.48 -15.73
C TYR A 69 0.96 -42.55 -14.43
N THR A 70 2.19 -43.04 -14.57
CA THR A 70 3.15 -43.27 -13.47
C THR A 70 4.23 -42.19 -13.52
N TYR A 71 4.43 -41.49 -12.40
CA TYR A 71 5.29 -40.30 -12.30
C TYR A 71 6.34 -40.43 -11.21
N TYR A 72 7.46 -39.74 -11.45
CA TYR A 72 8.47 -39.44 -10.46
C TYR A 72 8.68 -37.93 -10.47
N ASN A 73 8.30 -37.27 -9.39
CA ASN A 73 8.33 -35.82 -9.26
C ASN A 73 9.32 -35.40 -8.16
N PRO A 74 10.12 -34.34 -8.35
CA PRO A 74 11.02 -33.83 -7.30
C PRO A 74 10.27 -33.11 -6.17
N ILE A 75 9.00 -32.81 -6.40
CA ILE A 75 8.18 -31.80 -5.72
C ILE A 75 7.78 -32.18 -4.30
N PHE A 76 7.19 -31.22 -3.56
CA PHE A 76 6.76 -31.46 -2.19
C PHE A 76 5.53 -32.38 -2.10
N GLU A 77 4.42 -32.02 -2.75
CA GLU A 77 3.13 -32.72 -2.66
C GLU A 77 3.19 -34.21 -3.04
N ASN A 78 3.47 -34.51 -4.30
CA ASN A 78 3.38 -35.86 -4.86
C ASN A 78 4.75 -36.41 -5.28
N GLY A 79 5.83 -35.90 -4.65
CA GLY A 79 7.20 -36.15 -5.04
C GLY A 79 8.20 -36.42 -3.90
N ALA A 80 9.47 -36.45 -4.28
CA ALA A 80 10.59 -36.80 -3.42
C ALA A 80 10.84 -35.79 -2.28
N ALA A 81 10.57 -34.50 -2.46
CA ALA A 81 10.84 -33.50 -1.42
C ALA A 81 9.93 -33.71 -0.20
N GLY A 82 8.65 -34.01 -0.38
CA GLY A 82 7.74 -34.28 0.76
C GLY A 82 8.08 -35.58 1.47
N ALA A 83 8.38 -36.65 0.71
CA ALA A 83 8.84 -37.92 1.27
C ALA A 83 10.14 -37.74 2.09
N GLY A 84 11.12 -37.01 1.54
CA GLY A 84 12.36 -36.66 2.22
C GLY A 84 12.15 -35.76 3.45
N TYR A 85 11.27 -34.76 3.37
CA TYR A 85 10.97 -33.83 4.46
C TYR A 85 10.33 -34.53 5.66
N PHE A 86 9.40 -35.46 5.41
CA PHE A 86 8.83 -36.31 6.45
C PHE A 86 9.90 -37.18 7.14
N LEU A 87 10.74 -37.87 6.36
CA LEU A 87 11.79 -38.73 6.91
C LEU A 87 12.85 -37.91 7.68
N LEU A 88 13.19 -36.71 7.21
CA LEU A 88 14.02 -35.76 7.95
C LEU A 88 13.38 -35.32 9.28
N SER A 89 12.07 -35.03 9.26
CA SER A 89 11.32 -34.66 10.48
C SER A 89 11.32 -35.80 11.50
N LEU A 90 11.17 -37.06 11.03
CA LEU A 90 11.23 -38.24 11.88
C LEU A 90 12.66 -38.52 12.39
N TYR A 91 13.69 -38.23 11.59
CA TYR A 91 15.08 -38.26 12.06
C TYR A 91 15.31 -37.26 13.20
N LYS A 92 14.87 -36.01 13.07
CA LYS A 92 15.04 -34.96 14.11
C LYS A 92 14.45 -35.34 15.48
N ILE A 93 13.39 -36.16 15.51
CA ILE A 93 12.80 -36.68 16.77
C ILE A 93 13.44 -37.99 17.24
N THR A 94 13.87 -38.88 16.33
CA THR A 94 14.26 -40.25 16.68
C THR A 94 15.76 -40.53 16.70
N GLY A 95 16.59 -39.65 16.11
CA GLY A 95 18.02 -39.88 15.90
C GLY A 95 18.35 -41.06 14.95
N ASN A 96 17.35 -41.72 14.36
CA ASN A 96 17.57 -42.91 13.54
C ASN A 96 18.14 -42.51 12.17
N ASN A 97 19.44 -42.71 11.98
CA ASN A 97 20.17 -42.41 10.73
C ASN A 97 19.61 -43.08 9.47
N THR A 98 18.77 -44.12 9.58
CA THR A 98 18.00 -44.66 8.45
C THR A 98 17.08 -43.58 7.86
N TYR A 99 16.40 -42.85 8.75
CA TYR A 99 15.71 -41.57 8.58
C TYR A 99 16.40 -40.64 7.59
N LEU A 100 17.57 -40.18 8.04
CA LEU A 100 18.43 -39.24 7.35
C LEU A 100 18.94 -39.79 6.03
N ARG A 101 19.38 -41.06 5.97
CA ARG A 101 19.90 -41.69 4.73
C ARG A 101 18.89 -41.61 3.58
N TYR A 102 17.61 -41.82 3.84
CA TYR A 102 16.57 -41.71 2.82
C TYR A 102 16.22 -40.27 2.47
N ALA A 103 16.23 -39.34 3.43
CA ALA A 103 16.08 -37.91 3.15
C ALA A 103 17.25 -37.37 2.29
N GLU A 104 18.50 -37.69 2.61
CA GLU A 104 19.65 -37.30 1.80
C GLU A 104 19.62 -37.91 0.40
N GLY A 105 19.13 -39.16 0.26
CA GLY A 105 18.94 -39.77 -1.06
C GLY A 105 17.81 -39.13 -1.88
N ALA A 106 16.72 -38.70 -1.24
CA ALA A 106 15.70 -37.88 -1.89
C ALA A 106 16.32 -36.59 -2.45
N ALA A 107 17.13 -35.91 -1.64
CA ALA A 107 17.83 -34.70 -2.06
C ALA A 107 18.83 -34.94 -3.20
N ARG A 108 19.63 -36.02 -3.18
CA ARG A 108 20.53 -36.35 -4.29
C ARG A 108 19.78 -36.63 -5.60
N TRP A 109 18.65 -37.33 -5.54
CA TRP A 109 17.82 -37.52 -6.74
C TRP A 109 17.23 -36.21 -7.25
N ILE A 110 16.66 -35.37 -6.37
CA ILE A 110 16.17 -34.02 -6.73
C ILE A 110 17.29 -33.19 -7.37
N ILE A 111 18.48 -33.17 -6.77
CA ILE A 111 19.67 -32.48 -7.28
C ILE A 111 20.04 -32.98 -8.68
N SER A 112 19.98 -34.29 -8.94
CA SER A 112 20.21 -34.86 -10.27
C SER A 112 19.21 -34.43 -11.35
N LYS A 113 18.05 -33.86 -10.95
CA LYS A 113 17.01 -33.33 -11.85
C LYS A 113 16.97 -31.80 -11.92
N ALA A 114 17.89 -31.10 -11.24
CA ALA A 114 17.94 -29.64 -11.26
C ALA A 114 18.39 -29.11 -12.63
N ALA A 115 17.58 -28.26 -13.24
CA ALA A 115 17.88 -27.55 -14.48
C ALA A 115 18.33 -26.11 -14.16
N SER A 116 19.52 -25.74 -14.62
CA SER A 116 20.00 -24.35 -14.55
C SER A 116 19.25 -23.49 -15.58
N ARG A 117 18.44 -22.53 -15.11
CA ARG A 117 17.67 -21.58 -15.93
C ARG A 117 17.68 -20.22 -15.26
N ASP A 118 17.64 -19.14 -16.04
CA ASP A 118 17.37 -17.77 -15.54
C ASP A 118 18.20 -17.35 -14.31
N GLY A 119 19.47 -17.76 -14.23
CA GLY A 119 20.39 -17.46 -13.12
C GLY A 119 20.20 -18.29 -11.83
N GLY A 120 19.34 -19.32 -11.84
CA GLY A 120 19.09 -20.20 -10.71
C GLY A 120 18.76 -21.64 -11.12
N PHE A 121 18.12 -22.38 -10.21
CA PHE A 121 17.68 -23.76 -10.43
C PHE A 121 16.16 -23.88 -10.40
N THR A 122 15.61 -24.57 -11.39
CA THR A 122 14.24 -25.10 -11.37
C THR A 122 14.27 -26.57 -11.80
N TRP A 123 13.14 -27.26 -11.86
CA TRP A 123 13.07 -28.69 -12.18
C TRP A 123 11.93 -28.96 -13.20
N PRO A 124 11.86 -30.18 -13.77
CA PRO A 124 10.66 -30.66 -14.44
C PRO A 124 9.63 -31.22 -13.45
N HIS A 125 8.34 -31.02 -13.74
CA HIS A 125 7.19 -31.71 -13.16
C HIS A 125 6.43 -32.46 -14.24
N HIS A 126 5.90 -33.64 -13.91
CA HIS A 126 5.13 -34.49 -14.80
C HIS A 126 3.75 -34.76 -14.20
N ASP A 127 2.72 -34.61 -15.04
CA ASP A 127 1.31 -34.85 -14.72
C ASP A 127 0.56 -35.44 -15.93
N ASP A 128 -0.75 -35.67 -15.78
CA ASP A 128 -1.60 -36.31 -16.80
C ASP A 128 -1.87 -35.40 -18.03
N GLU A 129 -1.51 -34.11 -17.98
CA GLU A 129 -1.59 -33.17 -19.10
C GLU A 129 -0.27 -33.11 -19.88
N LYS A 130 0.87 -33.21 -19.17
CA LYS A 130 2.21 -33.21 -19.76
C LYS A 130 3.11 -34.30 -19.17
N PRO A 131 3.00 -35.55 -19.67
CA PRO A 131 3.87 -36.64 -19.27
C PRO A 131 5.34 -36.42 -19.71
N GLY A 132 6.23 -37.28 -19.20
CA GLY A 132 7.64 -37.27 -19.61
C GLY A 132 7.84 -37.62 -21.10
N PRO A 133 8.92 -37.16 -21.74
CA PRO A 133 10.11 -36.57 -21.11
C PRO A 133 10.06 -35.05 -20.89
N ASP A 134 9.09 -34.34 -21.47
CA ASP A 134 9.17 -32.88 -21.59
C ASP A 134 8.82 -32.13 -20.28
N GLY A 135 7.72 -32.52 -19.64
CA GLY A 135 7.23 -31.94 -18.38
C GLY A 135 6.90 -30.44 -18.41
N TRP A 136 6.28 -29.95 -17.34
CA TRP A 136 6.22 -28.51 -17.04
C TRP A 136 7.51 -28.10 -16.32
N TYR A 137 7.97 -26.85 -16.51
CA TYR A 137 8.98 -26.32 -15.60
C TYR A 137 8.28 -25.83 -14.33
N LEU A 138 8.83 -26.16 -13.16
CA LEU A 138 8.21 -25.81 -11.89
C LEU A 138 7.95 -24.30 -11.81
N THR A 139 6.78 -23.93 -11.29
CA THR A 139 6.49 -22.53 -10.95
C THR A 139 6.92 -22.24 -9.50
N PRO A 140 7.04 -20.96 -9.09
CA PRO A 140 7.65 -20.57 -7.82
C PRO A 140 7.14 -21.30 -6.59
N GLU A 141 5.82 -21.45 -6.45
CA GLU A 141 5.22 -22.15 -5.31
C GLU A 141 4.92 -23.61 -5.61
N LYS A 142 4.30 -23.93 -6.76
CA LYS A 142 3.80 -25.27 -7.07
C LYS A 142 4.82 -26.36 -6.79
N SER A 143 6.11 -26.04 -6.88
CA SER A 143 7.16 -26.96 -6.45
C SER A 143 8.50 -26.32 -6.05
N VAL A 144 8.90 -25.14 -6.56
CA VAL A 144 10.28 -24.63 -6.32
C VAL A 144 10.49 -24.25 -4.86
N ALA A 145 9.55 -23.53 -4.25
CA ALA A 145 9.63 -23.14 -2.84
C ALA A 145 9.71 -24.36 -1.91
N GLY A 146 8.82 -25.33 -2.07
CA GLY A 146 8.82 -26.57 -1.28
C GLY A 146 10.09 -27.42 -1.44
N VAL A 147 10.65 -27.51 -2.65
CA VAL A 147 11.94 -28.17 -2.89
C VAL A 147 13.08 -27.42 -2.19
N ALA A 148 13.14 -26.10 -2.35
CA ALA A 148 14.14 -25.26 -1.70
C ALA A 148 14.06 -25.36 -0.17
N ARG A 149 12.85 -25.38 0.39
CA ARG A 149 12.59 -25.52 1.82
C ARG A 149 13.07 -26.87 2.37
N PHE A 150 12.84 -27.96 1.65
CA PHE A 150 13.36 -29.27 2.03
C PHE A 150 14.89 -29.32 2.03
N LEU A 151 15.53 -28.77 1.01
CA LEU A 151 17.00 -28.70 0.93
C LEU A 151 17.58 -27.79 2.02
N LEU A 152 16.92 -26.66 2.32
CA LEU A 152 17.31 -25.77 3.41
C LEU A 152 17.18 -26.45 4.79
N GLU A 153 16.14 -27.23 5.02
CA GLU A 153 15.99 -28.02 6.24
C GLU A 153 17.03 -29.15 6.36
N LEU A 154 17.43 -29.77 5.25
CA LEU A 154 18.57 -30.68 5.23
C LEU A 154 19.88 -29.97 5.58
N TYR A 155 20.14 -28.79 5.01
CA TYR A 155 21.30 -27.96 5.39
C TYR A 155 21.29 -27.64 6.88
N ARG A 156 20.16 -27.12 7.42
CA ARG A 156 19.96 -26.83 8.85
C ARG A 156 20.15 -28.05 9.77
N THR A 157 20.08 -29.27 9.23
CA THR A 157 20.22 -30.53 9.98
C THR A 157 21.60 -31.20 9.81
N THR A 158 22.32 -30.93 8.72
CA THR A 158 23.54 -31.68 8.33
C THR A 158 24.77 -30.81 8.08
N SER A 159 24.62 -29.48 8.01
CA SER A 159 25.67 -28.52 7.64
C SER A 159 26.40 -28.85 6.34
N LYS A 160 25.69 -29.44 5.36
CA LYS A 160 26.23 -29.75 4.02
C LYS A 160 25.88 -28.65 3.04
N ASP A 161 26.86 -27.79 2.73
CA ASP A 161 26.72 -26.59 1.88
C ASP A 161 26.06 -26.83 0.52
N GLU A 162 26.18 -28.03 -0.04
CA GLU A 162 25.50 -28.42 -1.27
C GLU A 162 23.98 -28.22 -1.20
N TYR A 163 23.34 -28.55 -0.08
CA TYR A 163 21.90 -28.38 0.07
C TYR A 163 21.51 -26.90 0.16
N LEU A 164 22.33 -26.06 0.80
CA LEU A 164 22.14 -24.61 0.79
C LEU A 164 22.33 -24.03 -0.63
N ARG A 165 23.39 -24.43 -1.34
CA ARG A 165 23.70 -24.00 -2.72
C ARG A 165 22.53 -24.22 -3.67
N TYR A 166 21.81 -25.34 -3.53
CA TYR A 166 20.61 -25.60 -4.33
C TYR A 166 19.36 -24.86 -3.82
N ALA A 167 19.17 -24.71 -2.51
CA ALA A 167 18.06 -23.92 -1.94
C ALA A 167 18.16 -22.43 -2.33
N GLU A 168 19.35 -21.83 -2.24
CA GLU A 168 19.60 -20.48 -2.72
C GLU A 168 19.46 -20.36 -4.24
N GLY A 169 19.89 -21.38 -5.00
CA GLY A 169 19.75 -21.39 -6.46
C GLY A 169 18.29 -21.45 -6.89
N ALA A 170 17.46 -22.18 -6.16
CA ALA A 170 16.00 -22.16 -6.31
C ALA A 170 15.42 -20.78 -5.99
N ALA A 171 15.84 -20.15 -4.90
CA ALA A 171 15.43 -18.79 -4.56
C ALA A 171 15.87 -17.75 -5.61
N ARG A 172 17.10 -17.85 -6.16
CA ARG A 172 17.56 -17.00 -7.29
C ARG A 172 16.69 -17.18 -8.53
N TRP A 173 16.26 -18.41 -8.85
CA TRP A 173 15.32 -18.64 -9.94
C TRP A 173 13.96 -17.99 -9.66
N ILE A 174 13.41 -18.09 -8.44
CA ILE A 174 12.16 -17.39 -8.08
C ILE A 174 12.33 -15.87 -8.22
N ILE A 175 13.44 -15.30 -7.76
CA ILE A 175 13.71 -13.85 -7.84
C ILE A 175 13.81 -13.37 -9.30
N ASN A 176 14.45 -14.15 -10.17
CA ASN A 176 14.70 -13.73 -11.56
C ASN A 176 13.54 -14.05 -12.51
N ALA A 177 12.95 -15.24 -12.41
CA ALA A 177 11.89 -15.70 -13.29
C ALA A 177 10.50 -15.43 -12.72
N GLY A 178 10.29 -15.69 -11.41
CA GLY A 178 8.98 -15.62 -10.75
C GLY A 178 8.56 -14.24 -10.27
N LEU A 179 9.48 -13.41 -9.78
CA LEU A 179 9.16 -12.14 -9.17
C LEU A 179 8.81 -11.06 -10.22
N ARG A 180 7.77 -10.27 -9.95
CA ARG A 180 7.23 -9.22 -10.83
C ARG A 180 7.11 -7.92 -10.05
N LYS A 181 7.84 -6.90 -10.46
CA LYS A 181 7.81 -5.59 -9.81
C LYS A 181 6.52 -4.84 -10.15
N ASP A 182 5.94 -4.20 -9.14
CA ASP A 182 4.75 -3.36 -9.22
C ASP A 182 5.02 -1.98 -8.56
N VAL A 183 3.99 -1.14 -8.44
CA VAL A 183 4.05 0.22 -7.86
C VAL A 183 4.60 0.21 -6.42
N GLN A 184 4.10 -0.69 -5.57
CA GLN A 184 4.35 -0.71 -4.13
C GLN A 184 4.91 -2.06 -3.65
N GLY A 185 5.85 -2.62 -4.41
CA GLY A 185 6.52 -3.88 -4.07
C GLY A 185 6.69 -4.79 -5.28
N SER A 186 6.63 -6.09 -5.04
CA SER A 186 6.71 -7.11 -6.09
C SER A 186 5.82 -8.31 -5.74
N TYR A 187 5.12 -8.87 -6.72
CA TYR A 187 4.37 -10.13 -6.56
C TYR A 187 5.10 -11.31 -7.19
N VAL A 188 4.71 -12.51 -6.78
CA VAL A 188 5.17 -13.77 -7.32
C VAL A 188 4.19 -14.23 -8.38
N ASP A 189 4.66 -14.30 -9.63
CA ASP A 189 3.94 -14.84 -10.78
C ASP A 189 3.74 -16.35 -10.58
N TYR A 190 2.47 -16.80 -10.61
CA TYR A 190 2.15 -18.21 -10.46
C TYR A 190 2.61 -19.07 -11.63
N ASN A 191 2.82 -18.49 -12.82
CA ASN A 191 3.29 -19.20 -14.01
C ASN A 191 4.20 -18.30 -14.85
N PRO A 192 5.48 -18.13 -14.46
CA PRO A 192 6.37 -17.13 -15.06
C PRO A 192 6.80 -17.39 -16.50
N TYR A 193 6.49 -18.58 -17.03
CA TYR A 193 6.67 -18.93 -18.45
C TYR A 193 5.33 -18.98 -19.20
N HIS A 194 4.22 -18.61 -18.55
CA HIS A 194 2.84 -18.61 -19.05
C HIS A 194 2.44 -19.89 -19.80
N GLN A 195 2.90 -21.06 -19.32
CA GLN A 195 2.66 -22.36 -19.97
C GLN A 195 1.18 -22.80 -19.96
N ALA A 196 0.35 -22.10 -19.18
CA ALA A 196 -1.10 -22.22 -19.06
C ALA A 196 -1.66 -20.92 -18.43
N LEU A 197 -2.91 -20.57 -18.73
CA LEU A 197 -3.58 -19.35 -18.27
C LEU A 197 -3.91 -19.44 -16.77
N PHE A 198 -3.38 -18.50 -15.99
CA PHE A 198 -3.53 -18.45 -14.53
C PHE A 198 -3.42 -17.02 -14.00
N GLY A 199 -4.08 -16.75 -12.88
CA GLY A 199 -4.10 -15.44 -12.22
C GLY A 199 -3.05 -15.28 -11.09
N ILE A 200 -3.17 -14.17 -10.33
CA ILE A 200 -2.33 -13.90 -9.16
C ILE A 200 -2.94 -14.49 -7.88
N TYR A 201 -2.51 -15.69 -7.51
CA TYR A 201 -2.96 -16.39 -6.30
C TYR A 201 -2.30 -15.87 -5.00
N SER A 202 -2.90 -16.18 -3.86
CA SER A 202 -2.40 -15.84 -2.50
C SER A 202 -1.16 -16.64 -2.07
N TYR A 203 -1.19 -17.93 -2.35
CA TYR A 203 -0.24 -18.89 -1.81
C TYR A 203 1.19 -18.75 -2.40
N PRO A 204 1.41 -18.38 -3.68
CA PRO A 204 2.77 -18.12 -4.18
C PRO A 204 3.45 -16.92 -3.53
N GLN A 205 2.67 -15.95 -3.07
CA GLN A 205 3.17 -14.80 -2.32
C GLN A 205 3.73 -15.29 -0.98
N ARG A 206 2.90 -16.07 -0.25
CA ARG A 206 3.28 -16.70 1.02
C ARG A 206 4.51 -17.56 0.88
N ASP A 207 4.47 -18.59 0.05
CA ASP A 207 5.40 -19.72 0.14
C ASP A 207 6.82 -19.34 -0.34
N ALA A 208 6.94 -18.47 -1.33
CA ALA A 208 8.21 -17.83 -1.69
C ALA A 208 8.67 -16.80 -0.63
N GLY A 209 7.75 -15.98 -0.09
CA GLY A 209 8.08 -15.02 0.97
C GLY A 209 8.62 -15.68 2.24
N LEU A 210 8.02 -16.81 2.63
CA LEU A 210 8.49 -17.63 3.76
C LEU A 210 9.83 -18.29 3.46
N LEU A 211 10.06 -18.81 2.25
CA LEU A 211 11.39 -19.31 1.85
C LEU A 211 12.46 -18.22 1.97
N PHE A 212 12.17 -17.00 1.53
CA PHE A 212 13.11 -15.88 1.63
C PHE A 212 13.38 -15.48 3.10
N ILE A 213 12.36 -15.47 3.96
CA ILE A 213 12.55 -15.26 5.42
C ILE A 213 13.38 -16.39 6.04
N ASP A 214 13.12 -17.65 5.67
CA ASP A 214 13.87 -18.81 6.14
C ASP A 214 15.35 -18.77 5.66
N LEU A 215 15.61 -18.35 4.41
CA LEU A 215 16.96 -18.16 3.88
C LEU A 215 17.70 -17.00 4.57
N TYR A 216 17.04 -15.85 4.78
CA TYR A 216 17.60 -14.74 5.56
C TYR A 216 17.98 -15.20 6.98
N ARG A 217 17.08 -15.88 7.69
CA ARG A 217 17.31 -16.45 9.03
C ARG A 217 18.45 -17.48 9.08
N THR A 218 18.83 -18.06 7.94
CA THR A 218 19.88 -19.10 7.85
C THR A 218 21.24 -18.55 7.37
N THR A 219 21.24 -17.51 6.54
CA THR A 219 22.44 -17.00 5.85
C THR A 219 22.86 -15.59 6.27
N GLY A 220 21.95 -14.82 6.88
CA GLY A 220 22.13 -13.39 7.13
C GLY A 220 22.05 -12.51 5.87
N ASN A 221 21.89 -13.06 4.66
CA ASN A 221 21.79 -12.26 3.44
C ASN A 221 20.48 -11.45 3.42
N LYS A 222 20.60 -10.14 3.63
CA LYS A 222 19.49 -9.18 3.69
C LYS A 222 18.68 -9.09 2.40
N GLU A 223 19.28 -9.43 1.24
CA GLU A 223 18.58 -9.48 -0.05
C GLU A 223 17.29 -10.31 0.03
N TYR A 224 17.34 -11.49 0.66
CA TYR A 224 16.18 -12.34 0.83
C TYR A 224 15.10 -11.68 1.71
N LEU A 225 15.48 -11.06 2.84
CA LEU A 225 14.52 -10.31 3.66
C LEU A 225 13.89 -9.15 2.89
N ASP A 226 14.66 -8.43 2.09
CA ASP A 226 14.15 -7.31 1.31
C ASP A 226 13.24 -7.77 0.16
N LYS A 227 13.47 -8.96 -0.42
CA LYS A 227 12.51 -9.61 -1.33
C LYS A 227 11.24 -10.10 -0.63
N ALA A 228 11.32 -10.59 0.60
CA ALA A 228 10.13 -10.88 1.40
C ALA A 228 9.33 -9.60 1.72
N LYS A 229 9.99 -8.47 2.02
CA LYS A 229 9.35 -7.16 2.22
C LYS A 229 8.72 -6.62 0.94
N GLU A 230 9.32 -6.81 -0.23
CA GLU A 230 8.71 -6.46 -1.53
C GLU A 230 7.35 -7.16 -1.70
N ILE A 231 7.26 -8.44 -1.35
CA ILE A 231 6.00 -9.21 -1.38
C ILE A 231 5.01 -8.71 -0.32
N GLY A 232 5.45 -8.53 0.93
CA GLY A 232 4.59 -8.05 2.02
C GLY A 232 3.98 -6.67 1.77
N ARG A 233 4.76 -5.72 1.23
CA ARG A 233 4.27 -4.38 0.86
C ARG A 233 3.25 -4.45 -0.26
N TRP A 234 3.46 -5.33 -1.24
CA TRP A 234 2.52 -5.52 -2.33
C TRP A 234 1.20 -6.14 -1.84
N ILE A 235 1.25 -7.11 -0.92
CA ILE A 235 0.05 -7.65 -0.24
C ILE A 235 -0.70 -6.55 0.52
N ILE A 236 0.00 -5.71 1.30
CA ILE A 236 -0.62 -4.59 2.02
C ILE A 236 -1.30 -3.63 1.03
N TRP A 237 -0.58 -3.22 -0.02
CA TRP A 237 -1.08 -2.30 -1.04
C TRP A 237 -2.30 -2.82 -1.80
N THR A 238 -2.38 -4.13 -2.03
CA THR A 238 -3.50 -4.79 -2.72
C THR A 238 -4.60 -5.31 -1.79
N SER A 239 -4.52 -5.05 -0.48
CA SER A 239 -5.54 -5.43 0.48
C SER A 239 -6.72 -4.45 0.48
N GLU A 240 -7.93 -4.98 0.27
CA GLU A 240 -9.16 -4.20 0.47
C GLU A 240 -9.47 -4.09 1.98
N CYS A 241 -8.97 -3.01 2.59
CA CYS A 241 -9.22 -2.68 4.00
C CYS A 241 -10.38 -1.70 4.18
N THR A 242 -11.29 -2.01 5.11
CA THR A 242 -12.41 -1.17 5.54
C THR A 242 -12.54 -1.24 7.06
N GLY A 243 -12.19 -0.16 7.76
CA GLY A 243 -12.22 -0.11 9.22
C GLY A 243 -11.29 -1.15 9.87
N SER A 244 -11.86 -2.07 10.64
CA SER A 244 -11.15 -3.14 11.35
C SER A 244 -10.95 -4.44 10.55
N ILE A 245 -11.43 -4.52 9.31
CA ILE A 245 -11.28 -5.70 8.44
C ILE A 245 -10.43 -5.38 7.20
N CYS A 246 -9.63 -6.35 6.76
CA CYS A 246 -8.94 -6.36 5.47
C CYS A 246 -9.20 -7.70 4.79
N LYS A 247 -9.53 -7.67 3.50
CA LYS A 247 -9.65 -8.88 2.66
C LYS A 247 -8.66 -8.78 1.51
N TRP A 248 -8.09 -9.91 1.14
CA TRP A 248 -7.10 -9.99 0.05
C TRP A 248 -7.63 -10.87 -1.09
N TYR A 249 -7.37 -10.45 -2.33
CA TYR A 249 -8.03 -10.98 -3.52
C TYR A 249 -7.20 -12.09 -4.20
N ASP A 250 -7.70 -13.32 -4.17
CA ASP A 250 -7.10 -14.50 -4.79
C ASP A 250 -7.57 -14.64 -6.25
N ASP A 251 -6.76 -14.16 -7.21
CA ASP A 251 -7.08 -14.23 -8.64
C ASP A 251 -6.81 -15.61 -9.21
N ARG A 252 -7.89 -16.30 -9.59
CA ARG A 252 -7.85 -17.66 -10.14
C ARG A 252 -7.90 -17.73 -11.67
N GLY A 253 -7.83 -16.60 -12.37
CA GLY A 253 -7.91 -16.51 -13.83
C GLY A 253 -9.31 -16.70 -14.43
N TYR A 254 -10.32 -16.98 -13.60
CA TYR A 254 -11.71 -17.27 -14.01
C TYR A 254 -12.78 -16.54 -13.19
N GLY A 255 -12.40 -15.59 -12.34
CA GLY A 255 -13.32 -14.78 -11.53
C GLY A 255 -12.76 -14.40 -10.17
N ASN A 256 -13.26 -13.30 -9.60
CA ASN A 256 -12.64 -12.68 -8.43
C ASN A 256 -13.16 -13.28 -7.12
N VAL A 257 -12.32 -14.01 -6.36
CA VAL A 257 -12.76 -14.75 -5.16
C VAL A 257 -12.04 -14.29 -3.89
N TYR A 258 -12.84 -13.97 -2.87
CA TYR A 258 -12.40 -13.83 -1.48
C TYR A 258 -12.64 -15.16 -0.75
N SER A 259 -11.61 -15.70 -0.09
CA SER A 259 -11.69 -17.01 0.58
C SER A 259 -10.87 -17.06 1.86
N VAL A 260 -11.31 -17.86 2.83
CA VAL A 260 -10.54 -18.09 4.07
C VAL A 260 -9.19 -18.73 3.75
N GLU A 261 -9.15 -19.65 2.77
CA GLU A 261 -7.90 -20.22 2.27
C GLU A 261 -6.97 -19.13 1.73
N GLY A 262 -7.46 -18.18 0.92
CA GLY A 262 -6.64 -17.12 0.38
C GLY A 262 -6.09 -16.18 1.44
N VAL A 263 -6.98 -15.61 2.26
CA VAL A 263 -6.63 -14.56 3.24
C VAL A 263 -5.77 -15.11 4.39
N SER A 264 -5.99 -16.35 4.84
CA SER A 264 -5.14 -16.97 5.87
C SER A 264 -3.69 -17.18 5.42
N SER A 265 -3.46 -17.46 4.12
CA SER A 265 -2.10 -17.65 3.59
C SER A 265 -1.30 -16.35 3.56
N VAL A 266 -1.88 -15.24 3.13
CA VAL A 266 -1.18 -13.95 3.11
C VAL A 266 -1.03 -13.37 4.53
N ALA A 267 -2.02 -13.56 5.42
CA ALA A 267 -1.90 -13.17 6.83
C ALA A 267 -0.73 -13.87 7.54
N ASP A 268 -0.50 -15.16 7.28
CA ASP A 268 0.63 -15.91 7.84
C ASP A 268 2.00 -15.35 7.40
N LEU A 269 2.14 -14.93 6.13
CA LEU A 269 3.36 -14.23 5.68
C LEU A 269 3.52 -12.87 6.35
N LEU A 270 2.43 -12.10 6.52
CA LEU A 270 2.49 -10.81 7.22
C LEU A 270 2.90 -10.99 8.69
N TYR A 271 2.40 -12.01 9.39
CA TYR A 271 2.87 -12.36 10.73
C TYR A 271 4.36 -12.73 10.77
N GLU A 272 4.85 -13.54 9.83
CA GLU A 272 6.27 -13.91 9.76
C GLU A 272 7.18 -12.72 9.36
N LEU A 273 6.68 -11.79 8.55
CA LEU A 273 7.34 -10.51 8.26
C LEU A 273 7.41 -9.61 9.50
N TYR A 274 6.32 -9.48 10.26
CA TYR A 274 6.32 -8.78 11.55
C TYR A 274 7.39 -9.39 12.48
N LEU A 275 7.40 -10.72 12.65
CA LEU A 275 8.41 -11.42 13.47
C LEU A 275 9.85 -11.28 12.94
N ALA A 276 10.04 -11.02 11.65
CA ALA A 276 11.36 -10.82 11.02
C ALA A 276 11.83 -9.36 10.96
N THR A 277 10.96 -8.38 11.24
CA THR A 277 11.24 -6.93 11.05
C THR A 277 10.88 -6.04 12.23
N ASN A 278 9.95 -6.48 13.10
CA ASN A 278 9.28 -5.67 14.11
C ASN A 278 8.55 -4.42 13.55
N ASP A 279 8.14 -4.48 12.27
CA ASP A 279 7.39 -3.42 11.60
C ASP A 279 5.88 -3.60 11.86
N PRO A 280 5.21 -2.68 12.58
CA PRO A 280 3.83 -2.86 13.03
C PRO A 280 2.80 -2.83 11.90
N GLU A 281 3.12 -2.31 10.70
CA GLU A 281 2.17 -2.29 9.57
C GLU A 281 1.79 -3.72 9.14
N TYR A 282 2.76 -4.64 9.14
CA TYR A 282 2.51 -6.06 8.86
C TYR A 282 1.56 -6.70 9.90
N LEU A 283 1.73 -6.38 11.18
CA LEU A 283 0.86 -6.89 12.26
C LEU A 283 -0.56 -6.31 12.17
N GLU A 284 -0.68 -5.00 11.94
CA GLU A 284 -1.98 -4.32 11.83
C GLU A 284 -2.82 -4.90 10.69
N VAL A 285 -2.21 -5.12 9.52
CA VAL A 285 -2.92 -5.69 8.36
C VAL A 285 -3.22 -7.18 8.57
N ALA A 286 -2.32 -7.95 9.18
CA ALA A 286 -2.57 -9.36 9.53
C ALA A 286 -3.76 -9.53 10.49
N GLU A 287 -3.82 -8.73 11.57
CA GLU A 287 -4.95 -8.77 12.50
C GLU A 287 -6.28 -8.34 11.85
N LYS A 288 -6.26 -7.36 10.94
CA LYS A 288 -7.44 -7.00 10.14
C LYS A 288 -7.85 -8.10 9.16
N MET A 289 -6.91 -8.89 8.64
CA MET A 289 -7.20 -10.09 7.85
C MET A 289 -7.85 -11.20 8.69
N VAL A 290 -7.37 -11.41 9.92
CA VAL A 290 -7.99 -12.38 10.85
C VAL A 290 -9.38 -11.91 11.30
N ASN A 291 -9.59 -10.61 11.51
CA ASN A 291 -10.93 -10.04 11.73
C ASN A 291 -11.89 -10.30 10.56
N TRP A 292 -11.40 -10.25 9.31
CA TRP A 292 -12.24 -10.58 8.16
C TRP A 292 -12.64 -12.07 8.16
N ILE A 293 -11.69 -12.97 8.39
CA ILE A 293 -11.95 -14.42 8.48
C ILE A 293 -12.97 -14.71 9.60
N GLU A 294 -12.83 -14.06 10.77
CA GLU A 294 -13.81 -14.13 11.85
C GLU A 294 -15.19 -13.63 11.42
N SER A 295 -15.28 -12.49 10.73
CA SER A 295 -16.55 -11.86 10.33
C SER A 295 -17.42 -12.70 9.38
N ILE A 296 -16.81 -13.64 8.65
CA ILE A 296 -17.51 -14.59 7.77
C ILE A 296 -17.70 -15.98 8.41
N GLY A 297 -17.32 -16.15 9.68
CA GLY A 297 -17.53 -17.37 10.45
C GLY A 297 -18.99 -17.56 10.87
N VAL A 298 -19.60 -18.64 10.41
CA VAL A 298 -20.98 -19.01 10.74
C VAL A 298 -20.99 -19.72 12.09
N ARG A 299 -21.56 -19.08 13.12
CA ARG A 299 -21.76 -19.68 14.45
C ARG A 299 -22.96 -20.64 14.43
N THR A 300 -22.83 -21.76 15.14
CA THR A 300 -23.90 -22.75 15.38
C THR A 300 -24.12 -22.91 16.89
N ASN A 301 -25.00 -23.81 17.35
CA ASN A 301 -25.12 -24.06 18.81
C ASN A 301 -23.90 -24.84 19.35
N GLU A 302 -23.21 -25.54 18.45
CA GLU A 302 -22.15 -26.51 18.72
C GLU A 302 -20.75 -25.90 18.53
N GLY A 303 -20.61 -24.79 17.80
CA GLY A 303 -19.32 -24.15 17.53
C GLY A 303 -19.36 -23.01 16.52
N ILE A 304 -18.29 -22.87 15.73
CA ILE A 304 -18.21 -21.96 14.58
C ILE A 304 -17.60 -22.71 13.39
N LYS A 305 -18.05 -22.39 12.18
CA LYS A 305 -17.57 -22.98 10.92
C LYS A 305 -17.35 -21.91 9.86
N PHE A 306 -16.41 -22.17 8.96
CA PHE A 306 -15.93 -21.17 7.99
C PHE A 306 -16.22 -21.61 6.55
N PRO A 307 -16.79 -20.73 5.71
CA PRO A 307 -17.05 -21.06 4.32
C PRO A 307 -15.74 -21.07 3.52
N SER A 308 -15.59 -22.12 2.71
CA SER A 308 -14.58 -22.23 1.67
C SER A 308 -14.95 -21.36 0.46
N TRP A 309 -14.06 -21.25 -0.51
CA TRP A 309 -14.22 -20.46 -1.74
C TRP A 309 -15.47 -20.81 -2.59
N ASP A 310 -16.04 -22.00 -2.43
CA ASP A 310 -17.27 -22.48 -3.09
C ASP A 310 -18.51 -22.44 -2.17
N GLY A 311 -18.39 -21.79 -1.00
CA GLY A 311 -19.45 -21.69 0.02
C GLY A 311 -19.60 -22.91 0.92
N LYS A 312 -18.88 -24.03 0.67
CA LYS A 312 -18.99 -25.25 1.50
C LYS A 312 -18.19 -25.14 2.80
N PHE A 313 -18.65 -25.80 3.86
CA PHE A 313 -17.94 -25.85 5.14
C PHE A 313 -16.96 -27.04 5.16
N ARG A 314 -15.67 -26.73 4.96
CA ARG A 314 -14.57 -27.70 4.98
C ARG A 314 -13.89 -27.78 6.35
N THR A 315 -13.41 -28.98 6.69
CA THR A 315 -12.71 -29.26 7.95
C THR A 315 -11.19 -29.06 7.87
N ILE A 316 -10.67 -29.00 6.64
CA ILE A 316 -9.28 -28.66 6.31
C ILE A 316 -9.24 -27.61 5.19
N THR A 317 -8.22 -26.76 5.18
CA THR A 317 -7.98 -25.83 4.06
C THR A 317 -7.57 -26.60 2.82
N TRP A 318 -8.12 -26.20 1.68
CA TRP A 318 -7.64 -26.65 0.39
C TRP A 318 -6.34 -25.94 0.01
N GLY A 319 -5.43 -26.72 -0.56
CA GLY A 319 -4.07 -26.32 -0.86
C GLY A 319 -3.30 -27.55 -1.32
N TRP A 320 -2.79 -27.49 -2.53
CA TRP A 320 -1.91 -28.49 -3.13
C TRP A 320 -0.44 -28.07 -2.86
N TRP A 321 0.56 -28.75 -3.43
CA TRP A 321 1.95 -28.28 -3.44
C TRP A 321 2.67 -28.23 -2.06
N ASP A 322 3.05 -27.07 -1.51
CA ASP A 322 3.85 -26.94 -0.26
C ASP A 322 3.18 -26.15 0.89
N ARG A 323 2.12 -25.38 0.58
CA ARG A 323 1.07 -24.92 1.50
C ARG A 323 0.56 -26.02 2.45
N LEU A 324 0.74 -27.29 2.08
CA LEU A 324 0.52 -28.48 2.90
C LEU A 324 1.08 -28.40 4.33
N LEU A 325 2.07 -27.54 4.61
CA LEU A 325 2.69 -27.41 5.93
C LEU A 325 1.94 -26.49 6.92
N PHE A 326 1.23 -25.45 6.45
CA PHE A 326 0.39 -24.50 7.23
C PHE A 326 -0.22 -23.46 6.26
N PRO A 327 -1.38 -22.83 6.55
CA PRO A 327 -2.42 -23.28 7.48
C PRO A 327 -3.17 -24.48 6.87
N MET A 328 -3.46 -25.49 7.70
CA MET A 328 -4.11 -26.76 7.30
C MET A 328 -5.59 -26.84 7.71
N THR A 329 -6.01 -26.02 8.68
CA THR A 329 -7.43 -25.81 9.03
C THR A 329 -7.76 -24.30 8.95
N PRO A 330 -9.02 -23.93 8.69
CA PRO A 330 -9.49 -22.55 8.79
C PRO A 330 -9.12 -21.84 10.10
N ALA A 331 -8.96 -22.58 11.20
CA ALA A 331 -8.70 -22.02 12.53
C ALA A 331 -7.22 -21.98 12.95
N ASP A 332 -6.29 -22.57 12.18
CA ASP A 332 -4.84 -22.48 12.41
C ASP A 332 -4.37 -21.01 12.55
N ILE A 333 -4.97 -20.08 11.79
CA ILE A 333 -4.60 -18.66 11.80
C ILE A 333 -5.02 -17.94 13.10
N PHE A 334 -6.06 -18.40 13.79
CA PHE A 334 -6.44 -17.84 15.10
C PHE A 334 -5.46 -18.27 16.20
N LEU A 335 -4.88 -19.47 16.10
CA LEU A 335 -3.78 -19.89 16.99
C LEU A 335 -2.54 -19.01 16.75
N LYS A 336 -2.17 -18.77 15.49
CA LYS A 336 -1.07 -17.87 15.10
C LYS A 336 -1.27 -16.43 15.60
N SER A 337 -2.48 -15.90 15.47
CA SER A 337 -2.86 -14.58 16.02
C SER A 337 -2.76 -14.55 17.55
N TYR A 338 -3.24 -15.59 18.26
CA TYR A 338 -3.11 -15.70 19.72
C TYR A 338 -1.65 -15.81 20.20
N GLU A 339 -0.82 -16.62 19.53
CA GLU A 339 0.61 -16.78 19.85
C GLU A 339 1.38 -15.45 19.75
N ILE A 340 0.97 -14.54 18.86
CA ILE A 340 1.66 -13.28 18.58
C ILE A 340 1.07 -12.08 19.35
N THR A 341 -0.25 -12.02 19.53
CA THR A 341 -0.94 -10.87 20.16
C THR A 341 -1.41 -11.13 21.60
N HIS A 342 -1.48 -12.40 21.99
CA HIS A 342 -2.09 -12.87 23.23
C HIS A 342 -3.58 -12.50 23.41
N ASN A 343 -4.29 -12.07 22.34
CA ASN A 343 -5.74 -11.85 22.40
C ASN A 343 -6.49 -13.17 22.61
N SER A 344 -7.02 -13.38 23.82
CA SER A 344 -7.77 -14.57 24.21
C SER A 344 -9.02 -14.85 23.37
N GLU A 345 -9.64 -13.83 22.77
CA GLU A 345 -10.83 -14.00 21.91
C GLU A 345 -10.51 -14.92 20.70
N ARG A 346 -9.29 -14.81 20.17
CA ARG A 346 -8.79 -15.66 19.07
C ARG A 346 -8.72 -17.13 19.47
N LEU A 347 -8.27 -17.39 20.69
CA LEU A 347 -8.23 -18.74 21.25
C LEU A 347 -9.65 -19.30 21.47
N ASP A 348 -10.63 -18.47 21.81
CA ASP A 348 -12.03 -18.89 21.95
C ASP A 348 -12.72 -19.19 20.60
N ILE A 349 -12.33 -18.49 19.52
CA ILE A 349 -12.75 -18.86 18.15
C ILE A 349 -12.17 -20.22 17.75
N ALA A 350 -10.89 -20.48 18.06
CA ALA A 350 -10.27 -21.78 17.81
C ALA A 350 -10.93 -22.92 18.62
N LYS A 351 -11.30 -22.67 19.89
CA LYS A 351 -12.13 -23.59 20.71
C LYS A 351 -13.49 -23.86 20.06
N ALA A 352 -14.16 -22.82 19.58
CA ALA A 352 -15.46 -22.96 18.91
C ALA A 352 -15.36 -23.77 17.61
N TYR A 353 -14.27 -23.63 16.84
CA TYR A 353 -14.04 -24.44 15.63
C TYR A 353 -13.77 -25.91 15.99
N ALA A 354 -12.95 -26.17 17.02
CA ALA A 354 -12.72 -27.53 17.51
C ALA A 354 -14.00 -28.19 18.05
N ASN A 355 -14.89 -27.43 18.71
CA ASN A 355 -16.19 -27.95 19.16
C ASN A 355 -17.10 -28.32 17.98
N TRP A 356 -17.13 -27.50 16.91
CA TRP A 356 -17.85 -27.85 15.67
C TRP A 356 -17.29 -29.13 15.03
N LEU A 357 -15.96 -29.25 14.89
CA LEU A 357 -15.31 -30.46 14.38
C LEU A 357 -15.69 -31.71 15.18
N ILE A 358 -15.76 -31.62 16.51
CA ILE A 358 -16.25 -32.71 17.38
C ILE A 358 -17.71 -33.05 17.05
N SER A 359 -18.57 -32.04 16.89
CA SER A 359 -20.02 -32.22 16.65
C SER A 359 -20.38 -32.89 15.32
N ILE A 360 -19.55 -32.72 14.29
CA ILE A 360 -19.74 -33.34 12.96
C ILE A 360 -18.94 -34.64 12.76
N SER A 361 -18.15 -35.04 13.76
CA SER A 361 -17.33 -36.25 13.69
C SER A 361 -18.18 -37.51 13.90
N VAL A 362 -17.97 -38.53 13.06
CA VAL A 362 -18.72 -39.78 13.12
C VAL A 362 -17.90 -40.82 13.92
N PRO A 363 -18.44 -41.42 15.00
CA PRO A 363 -17.78 -42.53 15.68
C PRO A 363 -17.68 -43.78 14.80
N GLU A 364 -16.54 -44.46 14.83
CA GLU A 364 -16.31 -45.73 14.11
C GLU A 364 -15.28 -46.59 14.87
N GLY A 365 -15.76 -47.68 15.48
CA GLY A 365 -14.99 -48.43 16.48
C GLY A 365 -14.63 -47.57 17.68
N ASP A 366 -13.41 -47.73 18.21
CA ASP A 366 -12.88 -46.91 19.31
C ASP A 366 -12.36 -45.53 18.85
N GLY A 367 -12.63 -45.14 17.60
CA GLY A 367 -12.17 -43.89 17.00
C GLY A 367 -13.28 -43.02 16.44
N VAL A 368 -12.91 -41.87 15.88
CA VAL A 368 -13.82 -40.95 15.19
C VAL A 368 -13.23 -40.53 13.85
N LYS A 369 -14.09 -40.35 12.84
CA LYS A 369 -13.73 -39.89 11.50
C LYS A 369 -14.35 -38.53 11.21
N VAL A 370 -13.52 -37.61 10.76
CA VAL A 370 -13.91 -36.25 10.38
C VAL A 370 -14.22 -36.22 8.89
N PRO A 371 -15.38 -35.71 8.45
CA PRO A 371 -15.66 -35.53 7.02
C PRO A 371 -14.79 -34.40 6.45
N GLU A 372 -14.44 -34.45 5.16
CA GLU A 372 -13.78 -33.34 4.47
C GLU A 372 -14.71 -32.12 4.38
N VAL A 373 -15.99 -32.39 4.06
CA VAL A 373 -17.07 -31.42 3.87
C VAL A 373 -18.25 -31.82 4.74
N GLU A 374 -18.77 -30.88 5.52
CA GLU A 374 -19.97 -31.05 6.33
C GLU A 374 -21.17 -31.52 5.47
N GLY A 375 -21.80 -32.63 5.85
CA GLY A 375 -22.95 -33.20 5.14
C GLY A 375 -22.63 -34.03 3.89
N GLU A 376 -21.49 -33.82 3.22
CA GLU A 376 -21.09 -34.59 2.02
C GLU A 376 -20.16 -35.78 2.34
N GLY A 377 -19.49 -35.76 3.49
CA GLY A 377 -18.63 -36.85 3.93
C GLY A 377 -17.19 -36.70 3.43
N GLY A 378 -16.67 -37.71 2.73
CA GLY A 378 -15.25 -37.79 2.34
C GLY A 378 -14.35 -38.04 3.56
N PHE A 379 -14.20 -39.30 3.97
CA PHE A 379 -13.41 -39.67 5.15
C PHE A 379 -12.05 -40.25 4.75
N HIS A 380 -10.94 -39.68 5.24
CA HIS A 380 -9.60 -40.21 5.01
C HIS A 380 -8.64 -39.85 6.14
N ALA A 381 -7.63 -40.71 6.39
CA ALA A 381 -6.63 -40.48 7.44
C ALA A 381 -5.82 -39.19 7.24
N TRP A 382 -5.72 -38.71 6.00
CA TRP A 382 -5.20 -37.38 5.65
C TRP A 382 -5.93 -36.22 6.37
N ILE A 383 -7.26 -36.27 6.42
CA ILE A 383 -8.10 -35.25 7.05
C ILE A 383 -7.97 -35.35 8.57
N ASN A 384 -8.17 -36.56 9.12
CA ASN A 384 -8.03 -36.83 10.55
C ASN A 384 -6.66 -36.42 11.10
N SER A 385 -5.57 -36.63 10.36
CA SER A 385 -4.22 -36.32 10.83
C SER A 385 -3.91 -34.81 10.82
N ARG A 386 -4.45 -34.04 9.87
CA ARG A 386 -4.44 -32.56 9.91
C ARG A 386 -5.25 -32.03 11.09
N VAL A 387 -6.46 -32.54 11.30
CA VAL A 387 -7.32 -32.14 12.43
C VAL A 387 -6.67 -32.49 13.76
N PHE A 388 -6.07 -33.69 13.87
CA PHE A 388 -5.27 -34.10 15.03
C PHE A 388 -4.18 -33.07 15.36
N ARG A 389 -3.43 -32.58 14.36
CA ARG A 389 -2.40 -31.56 14.61
C ARG A 389 -2.99 -30.29 15.25
N PHE A 390 -4.05 -29.74 14.66
CA PHE A 390 -4.73 -28.55 15.18
C PHE A 390 -5.27 -28.75 16.60
N VAL A 391 -5.91 -29.90 16.85
CA VAL A 391 -6.51 -30.23 18.16
C VAL A 391 -5.45 -30.41 19.25
N VAL A 392 -4.29 -31.02 18.96
CA VAL A 392 -3.19 -31.14 19.94
C VAL A 392 -2.51 -29.79 20.21
N MET A 393 -2.38 -28.90 19.23
CA MET A 393 -1.93 -27.52 19.47
C MET A 393 -2.90 -26.79 20.40
N LEU A 394 -4.20 -26.85 20.11
CA LEU A 394 -5.24 -26.25 20.95
C LEU A 394 -5.23 -26.84 22.38
N TYR A 395 -5.03 -28.15 22.53
CA TYR A 395 -4.86 -28.78 23.85
C TYR A 395 -3.65 -28.22 24.60
N ASN A 396 -2.47 -28.15 23.96
CA ASN A 396 -1.25 -27.59 24.59
C ASN A 396 -1.44 -26.14 25.07
N LEU A 397 -2.29 -25.34 24.40
CA LEU A 397 -2.59 -23.95 24.75
C LEU A 397 -3.73 -23.78 25.76
N THR A 398 -4.54 -24.82 26.04
CA THR A 398 -5.77 -24.69 26.85
C THR A 398 -5.85 -25.64 28.04
N GLY A 399 -5.17 -26.79 28.00
CA GLY A 399 -5.29 -27.87 28.98
C GLY A 399 -6.65 -28.60 28.97
N ASP A 400 -7.56 -28.29 28.04
CA ASP A 400 -8.91 -28.86 28.03
C ASP A 400 -8.90 -30.32 27.55
N GLY A 401 -9.11 -31.24 28.49
CA GLY A 401 -9.08 -32.69 28.25
C GLY A 401 -10.05 -33.20 27.18
N ARG A 402 -11.09 -32.44 26.80
CA ARG A 402 -11.97 -32.78 25.66
C ARG A 402 -11.20 -32.83 24.35
N TYR A 403 -10.21 -31.94 24.17
CA TYR A 403 -9.37 -31.93 22.97
C TYR A 403 -8.33 -33.07 23.01
N LEU A 404 -7.86 -33.48 24.19
CA LEU A 404 -6.99 -34.65 24.32
C LEU A 404 -7.72 -35.95 23.97
N ASP A 405 -8.92 -36.17 24.53
CA ASP A 405 -9.81 -37.30 24.23
C ASP A 405 -10.16 -37.37 22.73
N PHE A 406 -10.50 -36.21 22.12
CA PHE A 406 -10.75 -36.15 20.68
C PHE A 406 -9.48 -36.48 19.87
N SER A 407 -8.30 -35.99 20.28
CA SER A 407 -7.03 -36.30 19.61
C SER A 407 -6.68 -37.79 19.66
N GLU A 408 -6.96 -38.49 20.76
CA GLU A 408 -6.76 -39.93 20.85
C GLU A 408 -7.70 -40.67 19.89
N LYS A 409 -9.00 -40.31 19.86
CA LYS A 409 -9.98 -40.93 18.97
C LYS A 409 -9.68 -40.71 17.49
N LEU A 410 -9.07 -39.57 17.13
CA LEU A 410 -8.57 -39.33 15.77
C LEU A 410 -7.42 -40.30 15.42
N LEU A 411 -6.45 -40.51 16.33
CA LEU A 411 -5.38 -41.49 16.16
C LEU A 411 -5.88 -42.94 16.16
N ASN A 412 -6.91 -43.26 16.94
CA ASN A 412 -7.55 -44.58 16.95
C ASN A 412 -8.06 -44.93 15.56
N TRP A 413 -8.77 -43.99 14.90
CA TRP A 413 -9.29 -44.20 13.56
C TRP A 413 -8.21 -44.18 12.46
N ILE A 414 -7.20 -43.31 12.57
CA ILE A 414 -6.02 -43.36 11.68
C ILE A 414 -5.33 -44.73 11.78
N SER A 415 -5.19 -45.29 12.98
CA SER A 415 -4.53 -46.58 13.18
C SER A 415 -5.39 -47.79 12.76
N SER A 416 -6.72 -47.71 12.84
CA SER A 416 -7.61 -48.82 12.44
C SER A 416 -7.85 -48.89 10.93
N THR A 417 -7.73 -47.77 10.23
CA THR A 417 -7.86 -47.69 8.76
C THR A 417 -6.56 -47.94 8.00
N ALA A 418 -5.44 -48.17 8.70
CA ALA A 418 -4.14 -48.42 8.10
C ALA A 418 -4.01 -49.85 7.53
N VAL A 419 -3.64 -49.97 6.26
CA VAL A 419 -3.29 -51.25 5.63
C VAL A 419 -1.79 -51.53 5.86
N CYS A 420 -1.45 -52.73 6.34
CA CYS A 420 -0.09 -53.09 6.72
C CYS A 420 0.68 -53.82 5.59
N GLU A 421 1.38 -53.07 4.74
CA GLU A 421 2.20 -53.58 3.62
C GLU A 421 3.65 -53.12 3.73
N ASN A 422 4.49 -53.84 4.48
CA ASN A 422 5.85 -53.43 4.89
C ASN A 422 5.89 -52.12 5.74
N GLY A 423 4.73 -51.64 6.18
CA GLY A 423 4.51 -50.39 6.88
C GLY A 423 3.02 -50.04 6.81
N TYR A 424 2.61 -48.86 7.26
CA TYR A 424 1.23 -48.38 7.15
C TYR A 424 1.03 -47.51 5.91
N VAL A 425 0.01 -47.85 5.12
CA VAL A 425 -0.52 -47.06 4.01
C VAL A 425 -2.04 -46.94 4.14
N TRP A 426 -2.58 -45.81 3.71
CA TRP A 426 -4.01 -45.55 3.69
C TRP A 426 -4.45 -45.42 2.22
N PRO A 427 -5.13 -46.43 1.65
CA PRO A 427 -5.62 -46.33 0.28
C PRO A 427 -6.63 -45.18 0.14
N THR A 428 -6.59 -44.47 -0.98
CA THR A 428 -7.65 -43.52 -1.38
C THR A 428 -8.92 -44.28 -1.80
N GLY A 429 -10.05 -43.58 -1.98
CA GLY A 429 -11.34 -44.20 -2.32
C GLY A 429 -11.37 -44.95 -3.67
N ASP A 430 -10.38 -44.71 -4.54
CA ASP A 430 -10.12 -45.42 -5.79
C ASP A 430 -9.09 -46.56 -5.66
N GLY A 431 -8.63 -46.85 -4.44
CA GLY A 431 -7.69 -47.92 -4.11
C GLY A 431 -6.20 -47.59 -4.30
N ARG A 432 -5.84 -46.39 -4.76
CA ARG A 432 -4.41 -46.00 -4.92
C ARG A 432 -3.70 -45.91 -3.57
N LYS A 433 -2.43 -46.33 -3.54
CA LYS A 433 -1.61 -46.48 -2.33
C LYS A 433 -0.42 -45.52 -2.36
N ILE A 434 -0.64 -44.29 -1.92
CA ILE A 434 0.29 -43.18 -2.14
C ILE A 434 1.40 -43.19 -1.07
N PRO A 435 2.71 -43.25 -1.46
CA PRO A 435 3.82 -43.09 -0.52
C PRO A 435 4.20 -41.62 -0.30
N THR A 436 4.00 -40.77 -1.30
CA THR A 436 4.31 -39.32 -1.29
C THR A 436 3.33 -38.54 -0.38
N PHE A 437 3.47 -37.22 -0.30
CA PHE A 437 2.97 -36.46 0.85
C PHE A 437 1.45 -36.30 0.83
N SER A 438 0.87 -35.73 -0.24
CA SER A 438 -0.57 -35.44 -0.29
C SER A 438 -1.41 -36.71 -0.40
N PHE A 439 -2.42 -36.82 0.47
CA PHE A 439 -3.24 -38.03 0.72
C PHE A 439 -2.46 -39.31 1.03
N GLY A 440 -1.13 -39.23 1.17
CA GLY A 440 -0.25 -40.38 1.24
C GLY A 440 0.48 -40.54 2.56
N SER A 441 1.22 -41.64 2.63
CA SER A 441 1.77 -42.18 3.87
C SER A 441 2.76 -41.21 4.53
N SER A 442 3.60 -40.52 3.74
CA SER A 442 4.55 -39.55 4.30
C SER A 442 3.88 -38.30 4.89
N GLY A 443 2.78 -37.81 4.30
CA GLY A 443 2.06 -36.65 4.84
C GLY A 443 1.21 -37.00 6.06
N ILE A 444 0.52 -38.15 6.06
CA ILE A 444 -0.22 -38.66 7.23
C ILE A 444 0.74 -38.91 8.40
N GLY A 445 1.89 -39.54 8.13
CA GLY A 445 2.96 -39.72 9.10
C GLY A 445 3.54 -38.39 9.60
N TYR A 446 3.69 -37.38 8.73
CA TYR A 446 4.15 -36.06 9.11
C TYR A 446 3.17 -35.31 10.02
N TYR A 447 1.86 -35.29 9.72
CA TYR A 447 0.89 -34.57 10.56
C TYR A 447 0.68 -35.23 11.92
N ALA A 448 0.78 -36.56 12.01
CA ALA A 448 0.86 -37.25 13.31
C ALA A 448 2.12 -36.82 14.10
N LEU A 449 3.25 -36.63 13.41
CA LEU A 449 4.53 -36.22 14.03
C LEU A 449 4.59 -34.73 14.39
N ALA A 450 3.95 -33.85 13.61
CA ALA A 450 4.15 -32.41 13.66
C ALA A 450 3.87 -31.78 15.04
N PRO A 451 2.81 -32.15 15.80
CA PRO A 451 2.62 -31.67 17.17
C PRO A 451 3.80 -31.95 18.08
N LEU A 452 4.53 -33.05 17.86
CA LEU A 452 5.68 -33.45 18.68
C LEU A 452 6.88 -32.52 18.44
N THR A 453 7.07 -32.04 17.21
CA THR A 453 8.09 -31.01 16.90
C THR A 453 7.75 -29.65 17.50
N LEU A 454 6.46 -29.33 17.63
CA LEU A 454 5.95 -28.08 18.18
C LEU A 454 5.97 -28.03 19.72
N VAL A 455 6.37 -29.13 20.41
CA VAL A 455 6.63 -29.13 21.86
C VAL A 455 8.12 -28.99 22.21
N ALA A 456 8.97 -28.62 21.24
CA ALA A 456 10.16 -27.87 21.61
C ALA A 456 9.68 -26.55 22.25
N PRO A 457 9.95 -26.27 23.54
CA PRO A 457 9.54 -25.02 24.14
C PRO A 457 10.13 -23.88 23.31
N ALA A 458 9.35 -22.82 23.09
CA ALA A 458 9.80 -21.67 22.31
C ALA A 458 11.16 -21.20 22.81
N LYS A 459 12.03 -20.76 21.88
CA LYS A 459 13.34 -20.18 22.20
C LYS A 459 13.14 -18.78 22.77
N VAL A 460 12.70 -18.74 24.02
CA VAL A 460 12.45 -17.54 24.82
C VAL A 460 13.79 -16.94 25.19
N LEU A 461 14.06 -15.76 24.65
CA LEU A 461 15.02 -14.83 25.23
C LEU A 461 14.31 -14.12 26.38
N ASP A 462 14.80 -14.32 27.60
CA ASP A 462 14.31 -13.64 28.81
C ASP A 462 15.44 -13.59 29.85
N GLY A 463 15.38 -12.61 30.76
CA GLY A 463 16.36 -12.46 31.83
C GLY A 463 16.00 -11.33 32.77
N GLN A 464 16.61 -11.33 33.95
CA GLN A 464 16.27 -10.42 35.03
C GLN A 464 17.51 -9.98 35.81
N ILE A 465 17.64 -8.67 36.09
CA ILE A 465 18.50 -8.19 37.17
C ILE A 465 17.80 -8.51 38.50
N THR A 466 18.39 -9.44 39.26
CA THR A 466 17.84 -9.97 40.52
C THR A 466 18.31 -9.20 41.76
N GLY A 467 19.34 -8.36 41.63
CA GLY A 467 19.84 -7.50 42.70
C GLY A 467 20.85 -6.47 42.20
N VAL A 468 21.05 -5.41 42.99
CA VAL A 468 22.11 -4.41 42.80
C VAL A 468 22.74 -4.06 44.15
N SER A 469 24.06 -3.90 44.19
CA SER A 469 24.81 -3.51 45.40
C SER A 469 25.97 -2.57 45.08
N PRO A 470 26.08 -1.40 45.73
CA PRO A 470 25.05 -0.75 46.55
C PRO A 470 23.92 -0.17 45.68
N SER A 471 22.73 0.05 46.24
CA SER A 471 21.62 0.75 45.53
C SER A 471 21.67 2.28 45.70
N SER A 472 22.49 2.79 46.62
CA SER A 472 22.74 4.22 46.82
C SER A 472 24.13 4.51 47.38
N VAL A 473 24.66 5.70 47.09
CA VAL A 473 26.01 6.13 47.53
C VAL A 473 26.08 7.65 47.72
N SER A 474 27.01 8.12 48.55
CA SER A 474 27.34 9.54 48.74
C SER A 474 28.81 9.78 48.38
N MET A 475 29.09 10.84 47.61
CA MET A 475 30.36 11.06 46.92
C MET A 475 30.69 12.57 46.82
N ARG A 476 31.95 12.88 46.50
CA ARG A 476 32.41 14.22 46.13
C ARG A 476 32.70 14.31 44.63
N PRO A 477 32.67 15.52 44.04
CA PRO A 477 33.11 15.74 42.67
C PRO A 477 34.53 15.21 42.45
N GLY A 478 34.70 14.36 41.44
CA GLY A 478 35.96 13.67 41.12
C GLY A 478 36.13 12.26 41.73
N GLU A 479 35.27 11.81 42.63
CA GLU A 479 35.32 10.44 43.22
C GLU A 479 34.63 9.39 42.35
N SER A 480 34.96 8.10 42.55
CA SER A 480 34.39 6.95 41.82
C SER A 480 33.77 5.91 42.76
N ALA A 481 32.72 5.22 42.30
CA ALA A 481 32.05 4.13 43.00
C ALA A 481 31.69 3.00 42.03
N SER A 482 31.74 1.75 42.52
CA SER A 482 31.40 0.55 41.74
C SER A 482 30.07 -0.05 42.19
N PHE A 483 29.26 -0.47 41.21
CA PHE A 483 27.91 -1.01 41.37
C PHE A 483 27.87 -2.41 40.73
N VAL A 484 27.54 -3.42 41.53
CA VAL A 484 27.45 -4.82 41.08
C VAL A 484 25.98 -5.16 40.85
N PHE A 485 25.67 -5.65 39.64
CA PHE A 485 24.33 -6.06 39.21
C PHE A 485 24.30 -7.58 38.98
N THR A 486 23.47 -8.30 39.74
CA THR A 486 23.36 -9.77 39.64
C THR A 486 22.27 -10.14 38.63
N VAL A 487 22.68 -10.55 37.43
CA VAL A 487 21.79 -10.93 36.32
C VAL A 487 21.52 -12.44 36.33
N LYS A 488 20.30 -12.83 35.97
CA LYS A 488 19.91 -14.22 35.72
C LYS A 488 19.34 -14.38 34.31
N ASN A 489 19.72 -15.45 33.63
CA ASN A 489 18.99 -15.93 32.44
C ASN A 489 17.76 -16.74 32.89
N THR A 490 16.56 -16.22 32.59
CA THR A 490 15.26 -16.87 32.87
C THR A 490 14.63 -17.50 31.61
N GLY A 491 15.23 -17.27 30.44
CA GLY A 491 14.82 -17.84 29.17
C GLY A 491 15.28 -19.29 28.94
N SER A 492 15.11 -19.76 27.71
CA SER A 492 15.40 -21.13 27.26
C SER A 492 16.57 -21.24 26.28
N ILE A 493 17.30 -20.14 26.03
CA ILE A 493 18.49 -20.10 25.17
C ILE A 493 19.68 -19.41 25.85
N PRO A 494 20.93 -19.73 25.46
CA PRO A 494 22.10 -18.91 25.78
C PRO A 494 21.89 -17.48 25.26
N ALA A 495 22.19 -16.51 26.11
CA ALA A 495 21.86 -15.11 25.89
C ALA A 495 22.99 -14.19 26.40
N ASP A 496 23.15 -13.06 25.72
CA ASP A 496 24.00 -11.96 26.16
C ASP A 496 23.14 -10.91 26.84
N TYR A 497 23.61 -10.38 27.96
CA TYR A 497 22.96 -9.33 28.74
C TYR A 497 23.86 -8.11 28.83
N HIS A 498 23.24 -6.94 28.84
CA HIS A 498 23.91 -5.64 28.85
C HIS A 498 23.24 -4.73 29.88
N VAL A 499 24.04 -4.16 30.78
CA VAL A 499 23.60 -3.22 31.80
C VAL A 499 24.42 -1.95 31.65
N TYR A 500 23.78 -0.78 31.64
CA TYR A 500 24.47 0.49 31.48
C TYR A 500 23.79 1.70 32.13
N PHE A 501 24.60 2.71 32.44
CA PHE A 501 24.15 4.08 32.72
C PHE A 501 24.18 4.89 31.41
N PRO A 502 23.18 5.74 31.13
CA PRO A 502 23.08 6.44 29.85
C PRO A 502 24.07 7.60 29.73
N ASP A 503 24.36 8.03 28.49
CA ASP A 503 24.90 9.37 28.25
C ASP A 503 23.98 10.44 28.85
N GLY A 504 24.58 11.45 29.48
CA GLY A 504 23.86 12.45 30.27
C GLY A 504 23.51 12.02 31.71
N SER A 505 23.83 10.79 32.13
CA SER A 505 23.87 10.44 33.56
C SER A 505 25.04 11.16 34.27
N ILE A 506 24.99 11.25 35.61
CA ILE A 506 26.12 11.79 36.40
C ILE A 506 27.41 10.97 36.31
N PHE A 507 27.37 9.77 35.71
CA PHE A 507 28.55 8.95 35.47
C PHE A 507 28.98 8.92 34.00
N GLY A 508 28.26 9.62 33.10
CA GLY A 508 28.35 9.42 31.65
C GLY A 508 27.87 8.02 31.24
N TYR A 509 28.17 7.63 30.00
CA TYR A 509 27.94 6.26 29.56
C TYR A 509 28.97 5.29 30.17
N VAL A 510 28.50 4.36 30.98
CA VAL A 510 29.30 3.27 31.57
C VAL A 510 28.49 1.98 31.42
N SER A 511 29.08 0.97 30.79
CA SER A 511 28.40 -0.29 30.47
C SER A 511 29.24 -1.53 30.78
N GLY A 512 28.56 -2.67 30.83
CA GLY A 512 29.18 -3.99 30.95
C GLY A 512 28.24 -5.07 30.44
N THR A 513 28.80 -6.17 29.96
CA THR A 513 28.06 -7.29 29.36
C THR A 513 28.45 -8.63 29.97
N ILE A 514 27.54 -9.61 29.89
CA ILE A 514 27.79 -10.99 30.30
C ILE A 514 26.98 -11.98 29.45
N SER A 515 27.59 -13.11 29.08
CA SER A 515 26.92 -14.23 28.41
C SER A 515 26.52 -15.28 29.46
N LEU A 516 25.27 -15.72 29.45
CA LEU A 516 24.72 -16.69 30.41
C LEU A 516 23.88 -17.78 29.72
N ASN A 517 24.04 -19.02 30.17
CA ASN A 517 23.23 -20.17 29.76
C ASN A 517 21.86 -20.16 30.48
N PRO A 518 20.85 -20.90 29.99
CA PRO A 518 19.52 -20.97 30.63
C PRO A 518 19.58 -21.33 32.12
N GLY A 519 19.00 -20.49 32.97
CA GLY A 519 18.99 -20.65 34.43
C GLY A 519 20.25 -20.17 35.16
N GLU A 520 21.32 -19.81 34.44
CA GLU A 520 22.59 -19.36 34.99
C GLU A 520 22.50 -17.92 35.57
N TYR A 521 23.39 -17.61 36.51
CA TYR A 521 23.53 -16.30 37.16
C TYR A 521 24.94 -15.77 36.93
N GLY A 522 25.08 -14.45 36.83
CA GLY A 522 26.39 -13.78 36.80
C GLY A 522 26.29 -12.31 37.17
N GLU A 523 27.45 -11.65 37.30
CA GLU A 523 27.53 -10.29 37.84
C GLU A 523 28.20 -9.32 36.86
N ILE A 524 27.55 -8.18 36.61
CA ILE A 524 28.12 -7.05 35.86
C ILE A 524 28.51 -5.97 36.86
N THR A 525 29.76 -5.49 36.81
CA THR A 525 30.24 -4.39 37.66
C THR A 525 30.42 -3.12 36.82
N LEU A 526 29.62 -2.08 37.09
CA LEU A 526 29.77 -0.75 36.50
C LEU A 526 30.51 0.16 37.49
N THR A 527 31.51 0.92 37.04
CA THR A 527 32.22 1.89 37.89
C THR A 527 31.98 3.30 37.39
N GLY A 528 31.12 4.04 38.10
CA GLY A 528 30.79 5.43 37.79
C GLY A 528 31.74 6.39 38.49
N ARG A 529 32.06 7.51 37.84
CA ARG A 529 32.84 8.62 38.41
C ARG A 529 32.03 9.91 38.35
N VAL A 530 31.91 10.63 39.46
CA VAL A 530 31.25 11.95 39.50
C VAL A 530 32.20 12.99 38.88
N PRO A 531 31.78 13.77 37.86
CA PRO A 531 32.60 14.84 37.30
C PRO A 531 33.05 15.88 38.33
N PRO A 532 34.24 16.50 38.19
CA PRO A 532 34.71 17.58 39.08
C PRO A 532 33.76 18.79 39.17
N GLU A 533 32.98 19.06 38.13
CA GLU A 533 31.93 20.06 38.02
C GLU A 533 30.56 19.60 38.55
N THR A 534 30.53 18.46 39.24
CA THR A 534 29.49 17.95 40.16
C THR A 534 28.84 18.99 41.07
N SER A 535 27.82 19.72 40.62
CA SER A 535 26.92 20.47 41.49
C SER A 535 26.43 19.62 42.68
N PRO A 536 26.27 20.19 43.89
CA PRO A 536 25.86 19.43 45.07
C PRO A 536 24.36 19.11 45.03
N GLY A 537 23.98 17.87 45.37
CA GLY A 537 22.59 17.43 45.33
C GLY A 537 22.44 15.91 45.27
N THR A 538 21.21 15.40 45.29
CA THR A 538 20.93 13.97 45.08
C THR A 538 20.43 13.73 43.67
N TYR A 539 21.11 12.83 42.96
CA TYR A 539 20.90 12.48 41.57
C TYR A 539 20.39 11.05 41.47
N ALA A 540 19.24 10.86 40.82
CA ALA A 540 18.76 9.56 40.42
C ALA A 540 19.40 9.18 39.08
N VAL A 541 20.08 8.03 39.02
CA VAL A 541 20.64 7.49 37.77
C VAL A 541 19.74 6.36 37.29
N ASP A 542 19.13 6.54 36.12
CA ASP A 542 18.42 5.48 35.40
C ASP A 542 19.41 4.40 34.95
N VAL A 543 19.05 3.14 35.23
CA VAL A 543 19.81 1.96 34.84
C VAL A 543 19.06 1.25 33.73
N TYR A 544 19.71 1.11 32.58
CA TYR A 544 19.16 0.42 31.42
C TYR A 544 19.59 -1.04 31.39
N PHE A 545 18.67 -1.89 30.93
CA PHE A 545 18.87 -3.33 30.75
C PHE A 545 18.44 -3.75 29.35
N GLU A 546 19.32 -4.51 28.70
CA GLU A 546 19.16 -5.05 27.35
C GLU A 546 19.58 -6.52 27.33
N MET A 547 19.02 -7.27 26.38
CA MET A 547 19.35 -8.67 26.14
C MET A 547 19.35 -9.00 24.65
N ALA A 548 20.19 -9.96 24.26
CA ALA A 548 20.29 -10.52 22.92
C ALA A 548 20.36 -12.06 23.02
N PRO A 549 19.90 -12.81 22.00
CA PRO A 549 20.37 -14.18 21.82
C PRO A 549 21.91 -14.15 21.69
N HIS A 550 22.63 -15.16 22.18
CA HIS A 550 24.10 -15.11 22.18
C HIS A 550 24.69 -14.86 20.77
N GLY A 551 25.48 -13.79 20.62
CA GLY A 551 26.02 -13.31 19.34
C GLY A 551 25.01 -12.67 18.38
N GLY A 552 23.79 -12.38 18.84
CA GLY A 552 22.67 -11.85 18.06
C GLY A 552 22.51 -10.33 18.13
N VAL A 553 21.31 -9.85 17.80
CA VAL A 553 20.94 -8.43 17.86
C VAL A 553 20.26 -8.11 19.20
N TRP A 554 20.70 -7.03 19.85
CA TRP A 554 20.11 -6.50 21.08
C TRP A 554 18.65 -6.09 20.87
N GLN A 555 17.78 -6.50 21.80
CA GLN A 555 16.38 -6.11 21.83
C GLN A 555 16.19 -4.75 22.53
N ARG A 556 14.98 -4.18 22.44
CA ARG A 556 14.69 -2.81 22.92
C ARG A 556 15.15 -2.58 24.36
N THR A 557 15.92 -1.51 24.53
CA THR A 557 16.33 -0.98 25.82
C THR A 557 15.13 -0.72 26.73
N THR A 558 15.22 -1.16 27.98
CA THR A 558 14.26 -0.81 29.04
C THR A 558 14.98 -0.20 30.24
N ILE A 559 14.34 0.77 30.90
CA ILE A 559 14.79 1.22 32.22
C ILE A 559 14.40 0.13 33.22
N TRP A 560 15.37 -0.55 33.80
CA TRP A 560 15.13 -1.55 34.84
C TRP A 560 14.81 -0.90 36.20
N GLY A 561 15.51 0.18 36.53
CA GLY A 561 15.39 0.83 37.82
C GLY A 561 16.29 2.05 37.98
N ARG A 562 16.37 2.58 39.20
CA ARG A 562 17.16 3.77 39.55
C ARG A 562 18.04 3.53 40.77
N ILE A 563 19.30 3.97 40.68
CA ILE A 563 20.21 4.09 41.84
C ILE A 563 20.32 5.58 42.26
N GLN A 564 20.70 5.83 43.51
CA GLN A 564 20.75 7.19 44.08
C GLN A 564 22.18 7.63 44.43
N VAL A 565 22.61 8.79 43.95
CA VAL A 565 23.97 9.33 44.11
C VAL A 565 23.89 10.72 44.74
N THR A 566 24.46 10.90 45.94
CA THR A 566 24.44 12.22 46.62
C THR A 566 25.80 12.90 46.58
N VAL A 567 25.87 14.07 45.93
CA VAL A 567 27.08 14.86 45.70
C VAL A 567 27.25 15.97 46.73
N LEU A 568 28.46 16.12 47.26
CA LEU A 568 28.85 17.12 48.27
C LEU A 568 29.65 18.29 47.66
N SER A 569 29.80 19.42 48.36
CA SER A 569 30.17 20.72 47.75
C SER A 569 31.65 21.17 47.81
N ALA A 570 32.02 22.00 46.82
CA ALA A 570 33.18 22.91 46.75
C ALA A 570 32.78 24.13 45.86
N GLY A 571 33.42 25.31 45.96
CA GLY A 571 32.91 26.56 45.34
C GLY A 571 33.93 27.63 44.90
N ALA A 572 33.46 28.63 44.14
CA ALA A 572 34.27 29.60 43.37
C ALA A 572 33.54 30.96 43.09
N PRO A 573 34.23 32.06 42.68
CA PRO A 573 33.61 33.34 42.29
C PRO A 573 33.01 33.34 40.86
N LYS A 574 32.16 34.34 40.54
CA LYS A 574 31.51 34.51 39.22
C LYS A 574 31.17 35.98 38.93
N LEU A 575 31.32 36.46 37.68
CA LEU A 575 30.98 37.83 37.26
C LEU A 575 29.90 37.85 36.14
N GLU A 576 29.07 38.90 36.11
CA GLU A 576 28.01 39.12 35.12
C GLU A 576 27.96 40.60 34.63
N ILE A 577 27.57 40.82 33.37
CA ILE A 577 27.54 42.15 32.69
C ILE A 577 26.12 42.48 32.19
N THR A 578 25.72 43.75 32.25
CA THR A 578 24.52 44.30 31.56
C THR A 578 24.80 45.65 30.90
N HIS A 579 24.14 45.95 29.76
CA HIS A 579 24.36 47.17 28.97
C HIS A 579 23.14 47.55 28.10
N ASN A 580 23.17 48.72 27.43
CA ASN A 580 22.06 49.25 26.61
C ASN A 580 22.45 49.69 25.17
N PHE A 581 23.37 48.99 24.51
CA PHE A 581 23.90 49.34 23.18
C PHE A 581 22.87 49.03 22.06
N THR A 582 22.73 49.90 21.05
CA THR A 582 21.78 49.71 19.92
C THR A 582 22.42 49.11 18.65
N THR A 583 21.66 48.32 17.89
CA THR A 583 22.18 47.47 16.78
C THR A 583 21.92 48.00 15.36
N LYS A 584 21.30 49.17 15.20
CA LYS A 584 21.13 49.83 13.88
C LYS A 584 21.30 51.34 14.01
N VAL A 585 22.12 51.94 13.14
CA VAL A 585 22.39 53.38 13.13
C VAL A 585 22.50 53.90 11.69
N VAL A 586 22.19 55.17 11.48
CA VAL A 586 22.44 55.85 10.19
C VAL A 586 23.78 56.59 10.28
N SER A 587 24.53 56.60 9.18
CA SER A 587 25.91 57.11 9.13
C SER A 587 25.99 58.56 9.65
N GLY A 588 26.95 58.81 10.56
CA GLY A 588 27.20 60.13 11.15
C GLY A 588 26.47 60.46 12.45
N ARG A 589 25.68 59.55 13.04
CA ARG A 589 24.83 59.82 14.23
C ARG A 589 25.48 59.46 15.57
N GLU A 590 25.30 60.31 16.58
CA GLU A 590 25.83 60.16 17.94
C GLU A 590 24.82 59.53 18.93
N PHE A 591 25.32 58.80 19.94
CA PHE A 591 24.56 58.15 21.01
C PHE A 591 25.42 57.85 22.28
N SER A 592 24.80 57.33 23.34
CA SER A 592 25.45 56.98 24.62
C SER A 592 25.16 55.53 25.03
N VAL A 593 26.07 54.90 25.77
CA VAL A 593 25.99 53.52 26.25
C VAL A 593 26.37 53.45 27.74
N ASN A 594 25.61 52.71 28.54
CA ASN A 594 25.88 52.42 29.95
C ASN A 594 26.20 50.92 30.13
N VAL A 595 27.06 50.60 31.09
CA VAL A 595 27.48 49.23 31.44
C VAL A 595 27.51 49.05 32.97
N ILE A 596 27.06 47.90 33.45
CA ILE A 596 27.12 47.49 34.86
C ILE A 596 27.69 46.07 34.95
N VAL A 597 28.61 45.84 35.91
CA VAL A 597 29.23 44.54 36.20
C VAL A 597 29.01 44.16 37.67
N ARG A 598 28.62 42.92 37.96
CA ARG A 598 28.31 42.42 39.32
C ARG A 598 28.99 41.08 39.61
N ASN A 599 29.41 40.84 40.86
CA ASN A 599 29.83 39.51 41.34
C ASN A 599 28.60 38.72 41.85
N THR A 600 28.40 37.52 41.30
CA THR A 600 27.27 36.62 41.61
C THR A 600 27.71 35.23 42.10
N GLY A 601 29.00 35.04 42.41
CA GLY A 601 29.53 33.80 43.00
C GLY A 601 29.84 33.92 44.50
N ASP A 602 30.20 32.80 45.14
CA ASP A 602 30.30 32.69 46.60
C ASP A 602 31.64 33.18 47.20
N ARG A 603 32.57 33.64 46.35
CA ARG A 603 33.85 34.24 46.75
C ARG A 603 33.94 35.69 46.24
N GLU A 604 34.66 36.53 46.98
CA GLU A 604 35.14 37.81 46.45
C GLU A 604 35.98 37.63 45.17
N ALA A 605 35.83 38.59 44.25
CA ALA A 605 36.67 38.76 43.08
C ALA A 605 37.63 39.94 43.32
N ARG A 606 38.88 39.85 42.85
CA ARG A 606 39.95 40.83 43.13
C ARG A 606 40.55 41.41 41.85
N ASN A 607 40.79 42.73 41.84
CA ASN A 607 41.25 43.49 40.66
C ASN A 607 40.34 43.31 39.43
N VAL A 608 39.05 43.62 39.56
CA VAL A 608 38.10 43.51 38.45
C VAL A 608 38.23 44.72 37.51
N ILE A 609 38.41 44.48 36.21
CA ILE A 609 38.55 45.50 35.15
C ILE A 609 37.48 45.25 34.08
N SER A 610 36.89 46.30 33.48
CA SER A 610 35.87 46.17 32.43
C SER A 610 35.95 47.28 31.35
N GLY A 611 35.63 46.93 30.10
CA GLY A 611 35.71 47.83 28.95
C GLY A 611 34.80 47.45 27.78
N ILE A 612 34.72 48.33 26.78
CA ILE A 612 34.00 48.14 25.50
C ILE A 612 35.04 48.24 24.37
N ASP A 613 34.97 47.33 23.40
CA ASP A 613 35.87 47.26 22.24
C ASP A 613 35.06 47.05 20.93
N TRP A 614 35.59 47.45 19.77
CA TRP A 614 34.93 47.29 18.46
C TRP A 614 35.88 47.26 17.28
N SER A 615 35.45 46.61 16.20
CA SER A 615 36.20 46.51 14.94
C SER A 615 36.13 47.79 14.10
N ASP A 616 37.28 48.24 13.61
CA ASP A 616 37.44 49.32 12.60
C ASP A 616 36.83 50.68 13.00
N ASN A 617 36.68 51.58 12.03
CA ASN A 617 36.11 52.93 12.17
C ASN A 617 34.58 52.92 12.42
N ALA A 618 34.06 51.89 13.08
CA ALA A 618 32.63 51.72 13.39
C ALA A 618 32.09 52.84 14.26
N PHE A 619 32.84 53.18 15.32
CA PHE A 619 32.51 54.24 16.26
C PHE A 619 33.71 55.11 16.64
N GLU A 620 33.49 56.42 16.70
CA GLU A 620 34.41 57.36 17.34
C GLU A 620 34.03 57.51 18.83
N SER A 621 34.99 57.37 19.74
CA SER A 621 34.77 57.46 21.18
C SER A 621 34.91 58.89 21.68
N MET A 622 33.86 59.41 22.32
CA MET A 622 33.82 60.75 22.92
C MET A 622 33.92 60.73 24.46
N GLY A 623 34.61 59.70 24.98
CA GLY A 623 34.95 59.54 26.39
C GLY A 623 33.89 58.82 27.23
N CYS A 624 34.35 58.34 28.40
CA CYS A 624 33.57 57.58 29.37
C CYS A 624 33.65 58.20 30.79
N THR A 625 32.66 57.92 31.63
CA THR A 625 32.59 58.32 33.04
C THR A 625 32.07 57.18 33.92
N GLY A 626 32.53 57.11 35.17
CA GLY A 626 32.16 56.05 36.13
C GLY A 626 33.36 55.21 36.56
N THR A 627 33.11 53.99 37.02
CA THR A 627 34.12 53.06 37.56
C THR A 627 34.35 51.90 36.61
N LEU A 628 35.50 51.88 35.95
CA LEU A 628 35.92 50.83 35.02
C LEU A 628 36.84 49.77 35.67
N GLU A 629 37.33 50.03 36.89
CA GLU A 629 38.21 49.14 37.67
C GLU A 629 37.79 49.11 39.15
N ALA A 630 37.86 47.94 39.80
CA ALA A 630 37.51 47.74 41.20
C ALA A 630 38.49 46.75 41.89
N ALA A 631 39.20 47.21 42.93
CA ALA A 631 40.23 46.41 43.61
C ALA A 631 39.70 45.14 44.30
N VAL A 632 38.46 45.18 44.82
CA VAL A 632 37.72 44.01 45.33
C VAL A 632 36.25 44.20 45.01
N LEU A 633 35.57 43.12 44.60
CA LEU A 633 34.12 43.07 44.40
C LEU A 633 33.58 41.83 45.13
N LYS A 634 32.90 42.01 46.27
CA LYS A 634 32.36 40.91 47.09
C LYS A 634 31.09 40.30 46.46
N PRO A 635 30.65 39.10 46.88
CA PRO A 635 29.38 38.53 46.45
C PRO A 635 28.22 39.54 46.60
N GLY A 636 27.53 39.84 45.50
CA GLY A 636 26.44 40.82 45.42
C GLY A 636 26.84 42.28 45.14
N GLU A 637 28.12 42.66 45.23
CA GLU A 637 28.60 44.01 44.91
C GLU A 637 28.71 44.24 43.38
N GLN A 638 28.61 45.50 42.95
CA GLN A 638 28.63 45.90 41.53
C GLN A 638 29.39 47.21 41.26
N MET A 639 29.87 47.37 40.02
CA MET A 639 30.53 48.55 39.46
C MET A 639 29.83 48.97 38.16
N GLN A 640 29.94 50.25 37.74
CA GLN A 640 29.22 50.76 36.57
C GLN A 640 29.91 51.98 35.92
N TYR A 641 29.74 52.12 34.60
CA TYR A 641 30.25 53.24 33.80
C TYR A 641 29.36 53.56 32.58
N SER A 642 29.64 54.69 31.91
CA SER A 642 28.90 55.21 30.75
C SER A 642 29.88 55.80 29.73
N CYS A 643 29.59 55.70 28.43
CA CYS A 643 30.42 56.15 27.31
C CYS A 643 29.59 56.83 26.21
N ARG A 644 30.17 57.78 25.46
CA ARG A 644 29.54 58.40 24.26
C ARG A 644 30.24 58.00 22.98
N LEU A 645 29.47 57.71 21.93
CA LEU A 645 29.91 57.13 20.66
C LEU A 645 29.27 57.82 19.44
N LYS A 646 29.95 57.78 18.29
CA LYS A 646 29.46 58.33 17.01
C LYS A 646 29.60 57.32 15.87
N ALA A 647 28.51 57.01 15.17
CA ALA A 647 28.48 55.98 14.14
C ALA A 647 29.15 56.41 12.82
N GLY A 648 30.06 55.59 12.31
CA GLY A 648 30.86 55.81 11.10
C GLY A 648 30.15 55.47 9.78
N SER A 649 30.91 54.87 8.86
CA SER A 649 30.51 54.62 7.46
C SER A 649 29.46 53.51 7.27
N PRO A 650 28.68 53.51 6.16
CA PRO A 650 27.83 52.38 5.77
C PRO A 650 28.57 51.03 5.79
N GLY A 651 27.99 50.03 6.47
CA GLY A 651 28.66 48.78 6.82
C GLY A 651 27.96 48.05 7.97
N THR A 652 28.50 46.93 8.42
CA THR A 652 28.08 46.22 9.65
C THR A 652 29.31 45.79 10.44
N TYR A 653 29.34 46.10 11.74
CA TYR A 653 30.55 46.02 12.57
C TYR A 653 30.29 45.20 13.86
N ASN A 654 31.35 44.61 14.42
CA ASN A 654 31.29 43.84 15.68
C ASN A 654 31.67 44.73 16.88
N VAL A 655 31.03 44.47 18.03
CA VAL A 655 31.29 45.14 19.32
C VAL A 655 31.36 44.07 20.42
N GLU A 656 32.27 44.24 21.37
CA GLU A 656 32.40 43.43 22.59
C GLU A 656 32.37 44.32 23.85
N ILE A 657 31.80 43.79 24.93
CA ILE A 657 31.91 44.35 26.29
C ILE A 657 32.40 43.23 27.19
N SER A 658 33.47 43.44 27.96
CA SER A 658 34.11 42.41 28.78
C SER A 658 34.37 42.88 30.21
N ALA A 659 34.55 41.92 31.12
CA ALA A 659 34.98 42.13 32.49
C ALA A 659 35.83 40.94 32.99
N VAL A 660 36.91 41.23 33.71
CA VAL A 660 37.92 40.23 34.11
C VAL A 660 38.48 40.48 35.51
N GLU A 661 38.66 39.43 36.29
CA GLU A 661 39.42 39.39 37.55
C GLU A 661 40.92 39.25 37.24
N ALA A 662 41.70 40.32 37.42
CA ALA A 662 43.11 40.35 37.06
C ALA A 662 44.01 39.65 38.10
N LEU A 663 44.27 38.36 37.87
CA LEU A 663 45.24 37.53 38.59
C LEU A 663 46.54 37.37 37.78
N ALA A 664 47.68 37.28 38.47
CA ALA A 664 49.01 37.26 37.85
C ALA A 664 49.34 35.97 37.08
N GLU A 665 48.65 34.87 37.39
CA GLU A 665 48.66 33.62 36.63
C GLU A 665 47.21 33.34 36.20
N GLY A 666 47.00 33.03 34.91
CA GLY A 666 45.70 33.15 34.26
C GLY A 666 44.66 32.15 34.77
N GLY A 667 43.77 32.60 35.68
CA GLY A 667 42.69 31.78 36.23
C GLY A 667 41.62 32.56 37.02
N GLY A 668 41.49 33.87 36.78
CA GLY A 668 40.45 34.71 37.39
C GLY A 668 39.10 34.62 36.66
N ALA A 669 38.02 35.02 37.32
CA ALA A 669 36.69 35.10 36.71
C ALA A 669 36.67 36.06 35.49
N TYR A 670 36.26 35.56 34.33
CA TYR A 670 36.11 36.31 33.08
C TYR A 670 34.68 36.21 32.55
N THR A 671 34.16 37.28 31.95
CA THR A 671 32.87 37.29 31.26
C THR A 671 32.86 38.35 30.14
N SER A 672 32.17 38.09 29.03
CA SER A 672 31.98 39.09 27.96
C SER A 672 30.71 38.86 27.13
N THR A 673 30.29 39.91 26.41
CA THR A 673 29.08 39.96 25.58
C THR A 673 29.44 40.57 24.22
N ARG A 674 29.11 39.87 23.12
CA ARG A 674 29.43 40.27 21.73
C ARG A 674 28.17 40.45 20.88
N PHE A 675 28.13 41.46 20.01
CA PHE A 675 26.99 41.77 19.13
C PHE A 675 27.40 42.60 17.89
N GLN A 676 26.45 42.87 16.97
CA GLN A 676 26.69 43.59 15.71
C GLN A 676 25.81 44.84 15.52
N VAL A 677 26.28 45.79 14.70
CA VAL A 677 25.63 47.10 14.43
C VAL A 677 25.74 47.52 12.95
N SER A 678 24.67 48.04 12.29
CA SER A 678 24.57 48.18 10.80
C SER A 678 24.05 49.54 10.22
N ILE A 679 24.46 49.92 8.97
CA ILE A 679 24.40 51.26 8.28
C ILE A 679 24.36 51.13 6.66
N THR A 680 23.62 51.90 5.77
CA THR A 680 23.03 51.39 4.42
C THR A 680 22.88 52.22 3.02
N SER A 681 22.63 51.55 1.80
CA SER A 681 22.41 52.04 0.31
C SER A 681 21.70 51.13 -0.89
N LEU A 682 21.77 51.38 -2.28
CA LEU A 682 20.88 51.01 -3.55
C LEU A 682 21.61 50.72 -5.00
N LEU A 683 21.23 50.40 -6.35
CA LEU A 683 20.17 49.85 -7.40
C LEU A 683 20.73 49.85 -8.98
N LEU A 684 20.34 49.43 -10.28
CA LEU A 684 19.44 48.60 -11.29
C LEU A 684 19.95 48.66 -12.87
N LYS A 685 19.58 48.17 -14.16
CA LYS A 685 18.72 47.25 -15.14
C LYS A 685 19.19 47.35 -16.72
N VAL A 686 18.81 46.81 -17.99
CA VAL A 686 18.05 45.74 -18.89
C VAL A 686 18.27 45.97 -20.53
N LEU A 687 17.98 45.36 -21.79
CA LEU A 687 17.16 44.31 -22.67
C LEU A 687 17.72 43.91 -24.20
N GLY A 688 17.02 43.18 -25.20
CA GLY A 688 17.41 42.78 -26.68
C GLY A 688 16.41 42.03 -27.76
N TYR A 689 16.73 41.64 -29.09
CA TYR A 689 15.81 41.18 -30.29
C TYR A 689 16.12 40.04 -31.47
N LYS A 690 15.73 40.10 -32.84
CA LYS A 690 15.33 39.00 -33.91
C LYS A 690 15.66 39.20 -35.50
N THR A 691 15.38 38.54 -36.73
CA THR A 691 14.53 37.46 -37.53
C THR A 691 14.86 37.16 -39.11
N VAL A 692 14.54 36.01 -39.86
CA VAL A 692 14.75 35.68 -41.40
C VAL A 692 13.66 34.83 -42.30
N ASN A 693 13.95 33.98 -43.39
CA ASN A 693 13.09 33.52 -44.61
C ASN A 693 13.47 32.18 -45.48
N ILE A 694 12.66 31.59 -46.48
CA ILE A 694 12.65 30.16 -47.13
C ILE A 694 12.00 29.87 -48.61
N SER A 695 12.01 28.62 -49.30
CA SER A 695 11.13 28.09 -50.48
C SER A 695 11.18 26.65 -51.31
N SER A 696 10.17 25.68 -51.29
CA SER A 696 9.66 24.57 -52.31
C SER A 696 9.93 22.94 -52.37
N GLY A 697 8.95 21.95 -52.55
CA GLY A 697 9.19 20.42 -52.75
C GLY A 697 8.21 19.16 -52.49
N ALA A 698 6.86 19.22 -52.31
CA ALA A 698 6.01 18.23 -51.56
C ALA A 698 5.09 17.15 -52.30
N PRO A 699 4.52 16.11 -51.60
CA PRO A 699 3.48 15.19 -52.11
C PRO A 699 2.03 15.74 -52.04
N ILE A 700 1.15 15.26 -52.93
CA ILE A 700 -0.14 15.90 -53.26
C ILE A 700 -1.25 15.67 -52.20
N VAL A 701 -1.22 14.56 -51.45
CA VAL A 701 -2.22 14.20 -50.41
C VAL A 701 -1.50 13.59 -49.20
N PRO A 702 -1.12 14.40 -48.18
CA PRO A 702 -0.50 13.92 -46.95
C PRO A 702 -1.53 13.57 -45.86
N ILE A 703 -1.30 12.47 -45.14
CA ILE A 703 -2.12 12.04 -44.00
C ILE A 703 -1.76 12.87 -42.75
N MET A 704 -2.68 12.97 -41.78
CA MET A 704 -2.38 13.57 -40.46
C MET A 704 -1.10 12.97 -39.85
N GLY A 705 -0.13 13.82 -39.54
CA GLY A 705 1.16 13.42 -38.98
C GLY A 705 2.22 12.97 -39.98
N GLN A 706 1.91 12.85 -41.27
CA GLN A 706 2.85 12.39 -42.29
C GLN A 706 3.95 13.43 -42.58
N MET A 707 5.19 12.94 -42.69
CA MET A 707 6.40 13.74 -42.98
C MET A 707 6.76 13.73 -44.48
N PHE A 708 7.31 14.82 -45.02
CA PHE A 708 7.81 14.96 -46.39
C PHE A 708 8.89 16.05 -46.54
N GLU A 709 9.67 16.05 -47.63
CA GLU A 709 10.81 16.97 -47.82
C GLU A 709 10.49 18.17 -48.73
N LEU A 710 11.24 19.27 -48.56
CA LEU A 710 10.98 20.57 -49.18
C LEU A 710 12.29 21.41 -49.23
N ASP A 711 12.82 21.68 -50.41
CA ASP A 711 14.09 22.40 -50.63
C ASP A 711 13.89 23.92 -50.70
N VAL A 712 14.96 24.73 -50.66
CA VAL A 712 14.95 26.18 -50.34
C VAL A 712 16.17 26.88 -50.92
N ASN A 713 16.09 28.14 -51.36
CA ASN A 713 17.28 28.91 -51.78
C ASN A 713 17.36 30.28 -51.06
N LEU A 714 18.57 30.68 -50.63
CA LEU A 714 18.85 31.97 -49.98
C LEU A 714 20.07 32.65 -50.62
N SER A 715 20.02 33.99 -50.68
CA SER A 715 21.11 34.85 -51.18
C SER A 715 21.03 36.26 -50.59
N ASP A 716 22.14 36.81 -50.12
CA ASP A 716 22.32 38.20 -49.70
C ASP A 716 23.74 38.66 -50.08
N GLU A 717 23.86 39.88 -50.60
CA GLU A 717 25.15 40.49 -51.00
C GLU A 717 25.80 41.29 -49.86
N SER A 718 25.09 41.55 -48.75
CA SER A 718 25.49 42.47 -47.68
C SER A 718 26.17 41.82 -46.47
N GLY A 719 26.20 40.48 -46.40
CA GLY A 719 26.95 39.74 -45.37
C GLY A 719 26.22 39.55 -44.03
N ALA A 720 24.91 39.32 -44.05
CA ALA A 720 24.14 38.96 -42.86
C ALA A 720 24.23 37.45 -42.51
N TYR A 721 24.13 37.13 -41.21
CA TYR A 721 24.03 35.75 -40.72
C TYR A 721 22.58 35.26 -40.79
N VAL A 722 22.36 34.06 -41.35
CA VAL A 722 21.04 33.40 -41.39
C VAL A 722 20.82 32.60 -40.10
N PRO A 723 19.84 32.94 -39.25
CA PRO A 723 19.47 32.14 -38.08
C PRO A 723 18.72 30.85 -38.48
N GLU A 724 18.65 29.90 -37.55
CA GLU A 724 17.80 28.71 -37.64
C GLU A 724 16.30 29.08 -37.46
N GLU A 725 15.70 29.74 -38.45
CA GLU A 725 14.25 30.00 -38.48
C GLU A 725 13.54 29.20 -39.59
N SER A 726 12.32 28.76 -39.28
CA SER A 726 11.62 27.66 -39.93
C SER A 726 10.59 28.08 -40.99
N LEU A 727 10.07 27.10 -41.73
CA LEU A 727 9.15 27.31 -42.85
C LEU A 727 7.78 27.79 -42.36
N MET A 728 7.49 29.06 -42.61
CA MET A 728 6.16 29.65 -42.45
C MET A 728 5.38 29.49 -43.76
N LEU A 729 4.08 29.26 -43.68
CA LEU A 729 3.16 29.36 -44.81
C LEU A 729 2.44 30.71 -44.77
N SER A 730 2.28 31.36 -45.91
CA SER A 730 1.17 32.28 -46.18
C SER A 730 0.26 31.71 -47.26
N SER A 731 -1.04 31.98 -47.15
CA SER A 731 -2.08 31.39 -48.00
C SER A 731 -2.79 32.48 -48.82
N ILE A 732 -2.37 32.69 -50.06
CA ILE A 732 -2.90 33.77 -50.94
C ILE A 732 -4.35 33.50 -51.40
N ALA A 733 -4.79 32.24 -51.34
CA ALA A 733 -6.17 31.94 -50.98
C ALA A 733 -6.11 31.32 -49.58
N THR A 734 -6.85 31.86 -48.61
CA THR A 734 -7.04 31.21 -47.30
C THR A 734 -7.50 29.77 -47.55
N PRO A 735 -6.92 28.76 -46.87
CA PRO A 735 -7.53 27.42 -46.92
C PRO A 735 -8.98 27.57 -46.47
N GLU A 736 -9.92 26.96 -47.19
CA GLU A 736 -11.32 27.00 -46.78
C GLU A 736 -11.38 26.43 -45.36
N LYS A 737 -11.75 27.31 -44.43
CA LYS A 737 -11.74 27.02 -43.01
C LYS A 737 -12.65 25.84 -42.73
N ASP A 738 -12.36 25.08 -41.68
CA ASP A 738 -13.35 24.12 -41.19
C ASP A 738 -14.69 24.84 -40.89
N PRO A 739 -15.82 24.12 -40.75
CA PRO A 739 -17.11 24.74 -40.41
C PRO A 739 -17.13 25.53 -39.09
N SER A 740 -16.02 25.60 -38.36
CA SER A 740 -15.80 26.36 -37.12
C SER A 740 -14.78 27.52 -37.26
N GLY A 741 -14.29 27.81 -38.47
CA GLY A 741 -13.41 28.95 -38.76
C GLY A 741 -11.89 28.68 -38.62
N ASN A 742 -11.47 27.45 -38.34
CA ASN A 742 -10.07 27.09 -38.12
C ASN A 742 -9.29 26.94 -39.44
N GLU A 743 -8.05 27.41 -39.44
CA GLU A 743 -7.05 27.12 -40.47
C GLU A 743 -6.22 25.90 -40.02
N PRO A 744 -6.32 24.75 -40.70
CA PRO A 744 -5.43 23.62 -40.45
C PRO A 744 -4.01 23.93 -40.96
N ARG A 745 -3.00 23.11 -40.60
CA ARG A 745 -1.59 23.54 -40.64
C ARG A 745 -0.65 22.52 -41.28
N ILE A 746 0.43 23.06 -41.85
CA ILE A 746 1.65 22.33 -42.22
C ILE A 746 2.81 23.05 -41.51
N ALA A 747 3.80 22.31 -41.01
CA ALA A 747 4.95 22.88 -40.31
C ALA A 747 6.24 22.18 -40.76
N CYS A 748 7.31 22.92 -41.07
CA CYS A 748 8.56 22.32 -41.57
C CYS A 748 9.84 22.79 -40.88
N LEU A 749 10.73 21.82 -40.61
CA LEU A 749 12.00 21.96 -39.90
C LEU A 749 13.19 22.01 -40.86
N LEU A 750 14.12 22.95 -40.62
CA LEU A 750 15.40 23.10 -41.30
C LEU A 750 16.31 21.87 -41.07
N MET A 751 16.99 21.35 -42.10
CA MET A 751 17.87 20.17 -41.99
C MET A 751 19.38 20.45 -42.16
N ASP A 752 19.78 21.56 -42.77
CA ASP A 752 21.20 21.89 -43.01
C ASP A 752 21.39 23.42 -42.90
N SER A 753 22.33 23.86 -42.07
CA SER A 753 22.59 25.28 -41.81
C SER A 753 24.09 25.58 -41.93
N GLY A 754 24.43 26.76 -42.44
CA GLY A 754 25.82 27.21 -42.59
C GLY A 754 25.91 28.54 -43.29
N ALA A 755 26.86 29.38 -42.86
CA ALA A 755 26.96 30.77 -43.29
C ALA A 755 27.26 30.90 -44.79
N ILE A 756 26.53 31.81 -45.44
CA ILE A 756 26.78 32.20 -46.83
C ILE A 756 27.71 33.41 -46.80
N THR A 757 28.91 33.26 -47.37
CA THR A 757 29.75 34.42 -47.72
C THR A 757 29.25 35.06 -49.02
N SER A 758 29.38 36.38 -49.14
CA SER A 758 28.87 37.15 -50.29
C SER A 758 29.23 36.53 -51.64
N SER A 759 28.24 36.44 -52.53
CA SER A 759 28.27 35.93 -53.92
C SER A 759 28.04 34.43 -54.20
N GLU A 760 27.72 33.59 -53.21
CA GLU A 760 27.22 32.22 -53.46
C GLU A 760 25.71 32.05 -53.16
N SER A 761 25.04 31.19 -53.93
CA SER A 761 23.65 30.75 -53.69
C SER A 761 23.64 29.31 -53.19
N ARG A 762 22.92 29.02 -52.09
CA ARG A 762 22.92 27.68 -51.45
C ARG A 762 21.50 27.12 -51.31
N ILE A 763 21.33 25.88 -51.78
CA ILE A 763 20.12 25.10 -51.53
C ILE A 763 20.15 24.57 -50.09
N ILE A 764 19.04 24.75 -49.38
CA ILE A 764 18.77 24.29 -48.02
C ILE A 764 17.58 23.32 -48.08
N LYS A 765 17.48 22.37 -47.14
CA LYS A 765 16.43 21.33 -47.12
C LYS A 765 15.59 21.39 -45.84
N TYR A 766 14.28 21.10 -45.95
CA TYR A 766 13.33 21.12 -44.84
C TYR A 766 12.45 19.86 -44.81
N TRP A 767 12.06 19.41 -43.63
CA TRP A 767 11.09 18.32 -43.40
C TRP A 767 9.77 18.84 -42.83
N CYS A 768 8.69 18.66 -43.59
CA CYS A 768 7.33 19.13 -43.33
C CYS A 768 6.40 18.05 -42.76
N LYS A 769 5.50 18.44 -41.87
CA LYS A 769 4.43 17.61 -41.27
C LYS A 769 3.06 18.28 -41.42
N ALA A 770 1.99 17.53 -41.70
CA ALA A 770 0.62 18.05 -41.81
C ALA A 770 -0.24 17.75 -40.55
N GLU A 771 -0.99 18.73 -40.05
CA GLU A 771 -1.76 18.67 -38.79
C GLU A 771 -3.12 19.41 -38.91
N TRP A 772 -4.15 18.89 -38.24
CA TRP A 772 -5.52 19.42 -38.32
C TRP A 772 -6.06 19.72 -36.92
N LYS A 773 -7.00 20.68 -36.85
CA LYS A 773 -7.98 20.75 -35.76
C LYS A 773 -9.37 20.68 -36.38
N ILE A 774 -10.25 19.97 -35.69
CA ILE A 774 -11.70 20.00 -35.89
C ILE A 774 -12.26 20.58 -34.59
N ALA A 775 -13.16 21.55 -34.67
CA ALA A 775 -13.92 22.01 -33.51
C ALA A 775 -15.38 21.50 -33.56
N TYR A 776 -16.03 21.50 -32.39
CA TYR A 776 -17.38 20.97 -32.21
C TYR A 776 -18.43 21.80 -32.95
N VAL A 777 -19.35 21.13 -33.64
CA VAL A 777 -20.61 21.74 -34.06
C VAL A 777 -21.44 22.00 -32.81
N ASN A 778 -21.57 23.27 -32.42
CA ASN A 778 -22.38 23.69 -31.29
C ASN A 778 -23.87 23.71 -31.68
N ILE A 779 -24.47 22.52 -31.80
CA ILE A 779 -25.91 22.35 -32.01
C ILE A 779 -26.63 23.16 -30.93
N SER A 780 -27.56 24.06 -31.32
CA SER A 780 -28.05 25.07 -30.39
C SER A 780 -28.78 24.41 -29.22
N LYS A 781 -28.31 24.72 -28.00
CA LYS A 781 -28.88 24.20 -26.74
C LYS A 781 -30.38 24.44 -26.64
N GLU A 782 -30.85 25.52 -27.26
CA GLU A 782 -32.26 25.92 -27.34
C GLU A 782 -33.10 24.96 -28.19
N GLY A 783 -32.59 24.46 -29.33
CA GLY A 783 -33.33 23.53 -30.19
C GLY A 783 -33.60 22.19 -29.51
N ILE A 784 -32.56 21.62 -28.87
CA ILE A 784 -32.67 20.38 -28.09
C ILE A 784 -33.52 20.61 -26.82
N TRP A 785 -33.38 21.76 -26.15
CA TRP A 785 -34.19 22.11 -24.99
C TRP A 785 -35.68 22.26 -25.33
N ILE A 786 -36.03 22.88 -26.47
CA ILE A 786 -37.41 22.96 -26.96
C ILE A 786 -37.95 21.55 -27.28
N ALA A 787 -37.20 20.75 -28.05
CA ALA A 787 -37.63 19.39 -28.41
C ALA A 787 -37.85 18.50 -27.19
N ALA A 788 -36.92 18.51 -26.22
CA ALA A 788 -37.02 17.71 -25.00
C ALA A 788 -38.19 18.16 -24.10
N ASN A 789 -38.41 19.47 -23.92
CA ASN A 789 -39.56 19.96 -23.14
C ASN A 789 -40.90 19.66 -23.81
N LEU A 790 -40.98 19.71 -25.14
CA LEU A 790 -42.20 19.34 -25.89
C LEU A 790 -42.49 17.84 -25.76
N LEU A 791 -41.48 16.97 -25.90
CA LEU A 791 -41.63 15.52 -25.66
C LEU A 791 -42.11 15.25 -24.23
N PHE A 792 -41.46 15.87 -23.23
CA PHE A 792 -41.78 15.65 -21.82
C PHE A 792 -43.20 16.13 -21.47
N LYS A 793 -43.62 17.30 -21.96
CA LYS A 793 -45.00 17.79 -21.79
C LYS A 793 -46.02 16.86 -22.43
N ALA A 794 -45.79 16.40 -23.67
CA ALA A 794 -46.69 15.50 -24.38
C ALA A 794 -46.89 14.18 -23.62
N ILE A 795 -45.83 13.64 -23.02
CA ILE A 795 -45.88 12.45 -22.15
C ILE A 795 -46.72 12.71 -20.89
N THR A 796 -46.62 13.89 -20.28
CA THR A 796 -47.28 14.19 -18.99
C THR A 796 -48.75 14.62 -19.06
N LEU A 797 -49.24 15.13 -20.20
CA LEU A 797 -50.56 15.79 -20.28
C LEU A 797 -51.58 15.12 -21.22
N GLY A 798 -51.17 14.26 -22.16
CA GLY A 798 -52.09 13.46 -22.99
C GLY A 798 -52.89 14.20 -24.06
N GLU A 799 -52.89 15.54 -24.07
CA GLU A 799 -53.56 16.37 -25.10
C GLU A 799 -52.61 16.65 -26.28
N LEU A 800 -52.76 15.86 -27.35
CA LEU A 800 -51.93 15.89 -28.56
C LEU A 800 -52.49 16.65 -29.78
N PRO A 801 -53.81 16.80 -30.01
CA PRO A 801 -54.33 17.50 -31.19
C PRO A 801 -53.90 18.97 -31.29
N ASP A 802 -54.13 19.75 -30.24
CA ASP A 802 -53.89 21.20 -30.19
C ASP A 802 -52.39 21.56 -30.36
N LEU A 803 -51.50 20.60 -30.12
CA LEU A 803 -50.06 20.76 -30.35
C LEU A 803 -49.71 20.86 -31.84
N VAL A 804 -50.47 20.21 -32.72
CA VAL A 804 -50.24 20.23 -34.17
C VAL A 804 -50.59 21.61 -34.74
N ASP A 805 -51.76 22.13 -34.40
CA ASP A 805 -52.22 23.46 -34.84
C ASP A 805 -51.31 24.58 -34.30
N LEU A 806 -50.81 24.44 -33.07
CA LEU A 806 -49.83 25.36 -32.49
C LEU A 806 -48.47 25.33 -33.24
N LEU A 807 -48.04 24.15 -33.70
CA LEU A 807 -46.80 24.00 -34.46
C LEU A 807 -46.93 24.54 -35.89
N GLU A 808 -48.07 24.34 -36.57
CA GLU A 808 -48.34 24.96 -37.88
C GLU A 808 -48.39 26.50 -37.78
N GLY A 809 -48.88 27.05 -36.66
CA GLY A 809 -48.95 28.50 -36.42
C GLY A 809 -47.61 29.20 -36.18
N ILE A 810 -46.57 28.50 -35.71
CA ILE A 810 -45.28 29.10 -35.29
C ILE A 810 -44.17 28.93 -36.33
N MET A 811 -44.17 27.85 -37.12
CA MET A 811 -42.97 27.36 -37.85
C MET A 811 -43.00 27.60 -39.38
N LEU A 812 -43.45 28.77 -39.84
CA LEU A 812 -43.53 29.10 -41.27
C LEU A 812 -42.18 29.44 -41.94
N LYS A 813 -41.28 28.43 -42.07
CA LYS A 813 -40.58 28.13 -43.34
C LYS A 813 -39.68 26.88 -43.35
N ASP A 814 -38.85 26.69 -42.32
CA ASP A 814 -37.55 26.03 -42.56
C ASP A 814 -37.52 24.50 -42.35
N TYR A 815 -38.51 23.89 -41.68
CA TYR A 815 -38.45 22.46 -41.30
C TYR A 815 -39.74 21.66 -41.58
N PRO A 816 -40.10 21.44 -42.87
CA PRO A 816 -41.29 20.66 -43.25
C PRO A 816 -41.25 19.18 -42.81
N THR A 817 -40.08 18.66 -42.44
CA THR A 817 -39.86 17.25 -42.07
C THR A 817 -40.51 16.87 -40.74
N ILE A 818 -40.61 17.80 -39.78
CA ILE A 818 -41.14 17.53 -38.42
C ILE A 818 -42.64 17.17 -38.49
N ILE A 819 -43.39 17.83 -39.37
CA ILE A 819 -44.83 17.59 -39.59
C ILE A 819 -45.09 16.16 -40.08
N ASN A 820 -44.21 15.59 -40.90
CA ASN A 820 -44.32 14.19 -41.33
C ASN A 820 -44.02 13.20 -40.20
N LEU A 821 -43.07 13.52 -39.31
CA LEU A 821 -42.77 12.66 -38.16
C LEU A 821 -43.95 12.56 -37.20
N ALA A 822 -44.59 13.69 -36.88
CA ALA A 822 -45.78 13.75 -36.02
C ALA A 822 -46.98 12.98 -36.61
N ARG A 823 -47.11 12.92 -37.95
CA ARG A 823 -48.13 12.11 -38.63
C ARG A 823 -47.85 10.60 -38.58
N MET A 824 -46.59 10.19 -38.39
CA MET A 824 -46.23 8.76 -38.30
C MET A 824 -46.41 8.18 -36.89
N THR A 825 -46.39 9.00 -35.84
CA THR A 825 -46.63 8.58 -34.44
C THR A 825 -48.11 8.51 -34.05
N GLY A 826 -49.03 8.56 -35.03
CA GLY A 826 -50.49 8.64 -34.83
C GLY A 826 -51.21 7.37 -34.37
N THR A 827 -50.56 6.45 -33.65
CA THR A 827 -51.19 5.28 -33.01
C THR A 827 -50.61 5.03 -31.62
N SER A 828 -51.43 4.44 -30.73
CA SER A 828 -51.29 4.57 -29.27
C SER A 828 -50.32 3.58 -28.59
N SER A 829 -50.07 3.88 -27.30
CA SER A 829 -49.23 3.18 -26.31
C SER A 829 -47.72 3.48 -26.35
N ALA A 830 -47.04 3.24 -25.23
CA ALA A 830 -45.77 3.88 -24.89
C ALA A 830 -44.57 3.33 -25.67
N MET A 831 -43.78 4.25 -26.23
CA MET A 831 -42.55 3.95 -26.98
C MET A 831 -41.40 3.57 -26.03
N THR A 832 -40.67 2.51 -26.35
CA THR A 832 -39.50 2.08 -25.57
C THR A 832 -38.22 2.85 -25.94
N SER A 833 -37.23 2.85 -25.04
CA SER A 833 -35.93 3.51 -25.26
C SER A 833 -35.15 2.95 -26.47
N ASP A 834 -35.36 1.67 -26.80
CA ASP A 834 -34.73 1.01 -27.95
C ASP A 834 -35.40 1.42 -29.28
N GLU A 835 -36.71 1.72 -29.26
CA GLU A 835 -37.43 2.26 -30.41
C GLU A 835 -37.08 3.74 -30.67
N ALA A 836 -36.94 4.53 -29.61
CA ALA A 836 -36.44 5.91 -29.72
C ALA A 836 -35.01 5.95 -30.32
N ASN A 837 -34.13 5.06 -29.87
CA ASN A 837 -32.79 4.88 -30.45
C ASN A 837 -32.83 4.49 -31.94
N LYS A 838 -33.76 3.61 -32.34
CA LYS A 838 -33.93 3.21 -33.75
C LYS A 838 -34.43 4.38 -34.61
N ALA A 839 -35.35 5.20 -34.11
CA ALA A 839 -35.82 6.39 -34.82
C ALA A 839 -34.70 7.41 -35.05
N LEU A 840 -33.90 7.71 -34.01
CA LEU A 840 -32.77 8.64 -34.10
C LEU A 840 -31.65 8.14 -35.04
N LYS A 841 -31.36 6.83 -35.03
CA LYS A 841 -30.38 6.23 -35.94
C LYS A 841 -30.88 6.15 -37.39
N ALA A 842 -32.18 6.27 -37.64
CA ALA A 842 -32.75 6.30 -38.99
C ALA A 842 -32.69 7.70 -39.64
N SER A 843 -32.85 8.79 -38.87
CA SER A 843 -32.78 10.16 -39.41
C SER A 843 -31.36 10.56 -39.82
N ILE A 844 -30.36 10.28 -38.98
CA ILE A 844 -28.95 10.62 -39.24
C ILE A 844 -28.44 9.91 -40.52
N LYS A 845 -28.93 8.69 -40.79
CA LYS A 845 -28.57 7.91 -41.99
C LYS A 845 -29.13 8.48 -43.30
N LEU A 846 -30.03 9.46 -43.25
CA LEU A 846 -30.43 10.26 -44.42
C LEU A 846 -29.42 11.38 -44.73
N GLU A 847 -28.72 11.91 -43.72
CA GLU A 847 -27.78 13.03 -43.89
C GLU A 847 -26.46 12.58 -44.55
N GLU A 848 -26.02 11.33 -44.33
CA GLU A 848 -24.89 10.72 -45.05
C GLU A 848 -25.05 10.81 -46.58
N ASN A 849 -26.29 10.75 -47.09
CA ASN A 849 -26.59 10.82 -48.52
C ASN A 849 -26.62 12.26 -49.08
N MET A 850 -26.50 13.30 -48.25
CA MET A 850 -26.54 14.71 -48.66
C MET A 850 -25.16 15.39 -48.72
N GLY A 851 -24.07 14.64 -48.50
CA GLY A 851 -22.70 15.10 -48.81
C GLY A 851 -22.08 16.08 -47.82
N ILE A 852 -22.59 16.17 -46.58
CA ILE A 852 -22.11 17.10 -45.55
C ILE A 852 -20.89 16.51 -44.81
N LEU A 853 -19.75 16.42 -45.49
CA LEU A 853 -18.44 16.09 -44.88
C LEU A 853 -17.35 17.06 -45.39
N PRO A 854 -16.49 17.62 -44.52
CA PRO A 854 -15.54 18.67 -44.88
C PRO A 854 -14.29 18.12 -45.59
N VAL A 855 -13.81 18.87 -46.60
CA VAL A 855 -12.59 18.59 -47.39
C VAL A 855 -11.87 19.92 -47.61
N VAL A 856 -10.55 19.98 -47.35
CA VAL A 856 -9.79 21.26 -47.28
C VAL A 856 -8.47 21.19 -48.05
N GLY A 857 -7.98 22.32 -48.58
CA GLY A 857 -6.68 22.40 -49.28
C GLY A 857 -5.98 23.77 -49.30
N TYR A 858 -4.69 23.79 -49.69
CA TYR A 858 -3.69 24.82 -49.28
C TYR A 858 -2.93 25.56 -50.41
N ASN A 859 -2.07 26.52 -50.03
CA ASN A 859 -0.92 27.07 -50.78
C ASN A 859 0.23 27.46 -49.80
N LEU A 860 1.44 27.75 -50.32
CA LEU A 860 2.71 27.96 -49.58
C LEU A 860 3.43 29.26 -50.01
N THR A 861 3.95 30.09 -49.10
CA THR A 861 4.79 31.29 -49.36
C THR A 861 5.43 31.85 -48.07
N PHE A 862 6.42 32.77 -48.15
CA PHE A 862 7.47 32.93 -47.12
C PHE A 862 7.54 34.29 -46.38
N PRO A 863 8.14 34.35 -45.17
CA PRO A 863 7.78 35.38 -44.18
C PRO A 863 8.61 36.68 -44.19
N LYS A 864 9.76 36.78 -44.86
CA LYS A 864 10.62 37.98 -44.74
C LYS A 864 11.57 38.35 -45.90
N ALA A 865 11.45 37.70 -47.06
CA ALA A 865 11.97 38.21 -48.33
C ALA A 865 10.92 37.93 -49.43
N PRO A 866 10.82 38.77 -50.47
CA PRO A 866 9.80 38.60 -51.51
C PRO A 866 10.12 37.40 -52.40
N VAL A 867 9.23 36.40 -52.43
CA VAL A 867 9.29 35.27 -53.37
C VAL A 867 7.88 34.99 -53.91
N GLU A 868 7.77 34.74 -55.21
CA GLU A 868 6.51 34.36 -55.87
C GLU A 868 6.50 32.84 -56.15
N GLY A 869 5.41 32.14 -55.80
CA GLY A 869 5.19 30.73 -56.15
C GLY A 869 4.34 29.97 -55.13
N ASN A 870 3.29 29.27 -55.57
CA ASN A 870 2.30 28.58 -54.72
C ASN A 870 2.11 27.10 -55.14
N ILE A 871 1.78 26.19 -54.20
CA ILE A 871 1.63 24.72 -54.42
C ILE A 871 0.39 24.18 -53.67
N ARG A 872 -0.52 23.45 -54.35
CA ARG A 872 -1.83 23.01 -53.81
C ARG A 872 -1.90 21.52 -53.38
N ILE A 873 -2.58 21.24 -52.27
CA ILE A 873 -2.71 19.94 -51.56
C ILE A 873 -4.14 19.79 -50.97
N ILE A 874 -4.71 18.57 -50.79
CA ILE A 874 -6.11 18.30 -50.29
C ILE A 874 -6.20 17.04 -49.37
N VAL A 875 -7.03 16.99 -48.30
CA VAL A 875 -7.10 15.87 -47.29
C VAL A 875 -8.51 15.61 -46.66
N PHE A 876 -8.74 14.44 -46.01
CA PHE A 876 -9.99 13.92 -45.39
C PHE A 876 -9.81 13.34 -43.93
N PRO A 877 -10.89 13.18 -43.11
CA PRO A 877 -10.87 12.61 -41.74
C PRO A 877 -11.21 11.10 -41.62
N PRO A 878 -10.99 10.42 -40.46
CA PRO A 878 -11.12 8.95 -40.32
C PRO A 878 -12.44 8.45 -39.69
N GLN A 879 -13.00 7.37 -40.26
CA GLN A 879 -14.30 6.77 -39.89
C GLN A 879 -14.49 6.48 -38.38
N ARG A 880 -13.45 6.05 -37.66
CA ARG A 880 -13.58 5.66 -36.22
C ARG A 880 -14.10 6.82 -35.36
N LYS A 881 -13.69 8.06 -35.64
CA LYS A 881 -14.14 9.25 -34.89
C LYS A 881 -15.62 9.60 -35.14
N ILE A 882 -16.18 9.19 -36.29
CA ILE A 882 -17.61 9.39 -36.62
C ILE A 882 -18.47 8.54 -35.68
N ASN A 883 -18.14 7.26 -35.50
CA ASN A 883 -18.88 6.38 -34.60
C ASN A 883 -18.81 6.88 -33.14
N THR A 884 -17.62 7.29 -32.67
CA THR A 884 -17.42 7.81 -31.30
C THR A 884 -18.27 9.05 -30.99
N LEU A 885 -18.60 9.86 -32.00
CA LEU A 885 -19.46 11.04 -31.85
C LEU A 885 -20.94 10.66 -31.58
N LEU A 886 -21.40 9.53 -32.10
CA LEU A 886 -22.81 9.10 -32.01
C LEU A 886 -23.17 8.49 -30.64
N ASP A 887 -22.23 7.83 -29.98
CA ASP A 887 -22.46 7.26 -28.64
C ASP A 887 -22.44 8.34 -27.54
N TYR A 888 -21.67 9.43 -27.73
CA TYR A 888 -21.54 10.55 -26.80
C TYR A 888 -22.89 11.21 -26.45
N GLU A 889 -23.69 11.58 -27.45
CA GLU A 889 -24.96 12.29 -27.26
C GLU A 889 -25.97 11.49 -26.41
N ALA A 890 -25.98 10.17 -26.58
CA ALA A 890 -26.87 9.27 -25.83
C ALA A 890 -26.49 9.15 -24.34
N TRP A 891 -25.19 9.14 -24.01
CA TRP A 891 -24.72 9.03 -22.63
C TRP A 891 -24.71 10.38 -21.90
N HIS A 892 -24.32 11.47 -22.57
CA HIS A 892 -24.32 12.83 -22.01
C HIS A 892 -25.71 13.22 -21.47
N THR A 893 -26.77 12.90 -22.23
CA THR A 893 -28.17 13.21 -21.86
C THR A 893 -28.59 12.57 -20.54
N ASN A 894 -28.19 11.31 -20.27
CA ASN A 894 -28.53 10.61 -19.04
C ASN A 894 -27.72 11.11 -17.82
N ALA A 895 -26.43 11.36 -18.02
CA ALA A 895 -25.54 11.88 -16.98
C ALA A 895 -25.97 13.27 -16.46
N TYR A 896 -26.46 14.12 -17.36
CA TYR A 896 -26.95 15.47 -17.03
C TYR A 896 -28.22 15.46 -16.16
N LEU A 897 -29.07 14.43 -16.26
CA LEU A 897 -30.27 14.30 -15.42
C LEU A 897 -29.93 13.97 -13.96
N ALA A 898 -29.02 13.00 -13.74
CA ALA A 898 -28.56 12.63 -12.39
C ALA A 898 -27.81 13.77 -11.69
N SER A 899 -26.99 14.52 -12.45
CA SER A 899 -26.31 15.74 -11.99
C SER A 899 -27.29 16.78 -11.44
N LYS A 900 -28.38 17.06 -12.17
CA LYS A 900 -29.40 18.01 -11.72
C LYS A 900 -30.05 17.61 -10.40
N ALA A 901 -30.41 16.34 -10.24
CA ALA A 901 -31.00 15.86 -9.00
C ALA A 901 -30.09 16.09 -7.77
N LEU A 902 -28.79 15.76 -7.89
CA LEU A 902 -27.82 16.01 -6.82
C LEU A 902 -27.62 17.50 -6.54
N SER A 903 -27.60 18.34 -7.59
CA SER A 903 -27.32 19.78 -7.44
C SER A 903 -28.35 20.55 -6.59
N VAL A 904 -29.60 20.08 -6.52
CA VAL A 904 -30.65 20.70 -5.68
C VAL A 904 -30.29 20.64 -4.18
N TYR A 905 -29.74 19.52 -3.71
CA TYR A 905 -29.42 19.32 -2.28
C TYR A 905 -28.18 20.07 -1.78
N THR A 906 -27.35 20.59 -2.69
CA THR A 906 -26.05 21.19 -2.36
C THR A 906 -26.18 22.46 -1.52
N LEU A 907 -27.19 23.28 -1.84
CA LEU A 907 -27.42 24.59 -1.23
C LEU A 907 -27.77 24.50 0.25
N ASP A 908 -28.55 23.48 0.64
CA ASP A 908 -28.91 23.22 2.03
C ASP A 908 -27.73 22.64 2.82
N ALA A 909 -27.02 21.67 2.23
CA ALA A 909 -25.89 21.00 2.87
C ALA A 909 -24.73 21.98 3.19
N VAL A 910 -24.47 22.95 2.30
CA VAL A 910 -23.45 24.00 2.48
C VAL A 910 -23.70 24.88 3.72
N LEU A 911 -24.95 25.14 4.11
CA LEU A 911 -25.27 25.96 5.28
C LEU A 911 -25.03 25.25 6.62
N LEU A 912 -25.10 23.91 6.63
CA LEU A 912 -25.12 23.11 7.85
C LEU A 912 -23.76 22.48 8.17
N ASN A 913 -23.04 22.03 7.13
CA ASN A 913 -21.75 21.38 7.30
C ASN A 913 -20.94 21.51 5.99
N PRO A 914 -19.79 22.23 5.99
CA PRO A 914 -19.01 22.46 4.77
C PRO A 914 -18.47 21.16 4.14
N PHE A 915 -18.33 20.07 4.90
CA PHE A 915 -17.91 18.76 4.37
C PHE A 915 -19.04 18.04 3.63
N LEU A 916 -20.29 18.10 4.14
CA LEU A 916 -21.47 17.56 3.45
C LEU A 916 -21.80 18.42 2.22
N GLY A 917 -21.73 19.74 2.37
CA GLY A 917 -21.89 20.70 1.28
C GLY A 917 -20.89 20.43 0.15
N ALA A 918 -19.60 20.28 0.47
CA ALA A 918 -18.57 19.93 -0.50
C ALA A 918 -18.88 18.62 -1.24
N ALA A 919 -19.20 17.52 -0.54
CA ALA A 919 -19.41 16.22 -1.17
C ALA A 919 -20.56 16.22 -2.20
N PHE A 920 -21.72 16.82 -1.89
CA PHE A 920 -22.80 16.92 -2.87
C PHE A 920 -22.47 17.90 -4.02
N LEU A 921 -21.74 18.98 -3.72
CA LEU A 921 -21.32 20.00 -4.68
C LEU A 921 -20.29 19.46 -5.68
N ILE A 922 -19.42 18.55 -5.23
CA ILE A 922 -18.54 17.77 -6.09
C ILE A 922 -19.40 16.77 -6.89
N GLY A 923 -20.06 15.81 -6.25
CA GLY A 923 -20.78 14.72 -6.94
C GLY A 923 -21.80 15.18 -8.00
N SER A 924 -22.51 16.28 -7.74
CA SER A 924 -23.43 16.89 -8.72
C SER A 924 -22.72 17.44 -9.97
N THR A 925 -21.47 17.88 -9.87
CA THR A 925 -20.68 18.42 -11.00
C THR A 925 -19.82 17.35 -11.67
N LEU A 926 -19.56 16.21 -11.02
CA LEU A 926 -18.74 15.14 -11.58
C LEU A 926 -19.42 14.34 -12.68
N ILE A 927 -20.69 13.95 -12.47
CA ILE A 927 -21.36 12.95 -13.33
C ILE A 927 -21.39 13.37 -14.83
N PRO A 928 -21.69 14.63 -15.21
CA PRO A 928 -21.59 15.05 -16.61
C PRO A 928 -20.14 15.21 -17.04
N SER A 929 -19.27 15.72 -16.15
CA SER A 929 -17.87 16.02 -16.46
C SER A 929 -17.05 14.78 -16.80
N VAL A 930 -17.28 13.64 -16.14
CA VAL A 930 -16.60 12.37 -16.45
C VAL A 930 -17.02 11.84 -17.83
N VAL A 931 -18.30 11.91 -18.17
CA VAL A 931 -18.81 11.49 -19.50
C VAL A 931 -18.30 12.43 -20.60
N ASP A 932 -18.39 13.74 -20.39
CA ASP A 932 -17.83 14.75 -21.30
C ASP A 932 -16.34 14.50 -21.55
N TRP A 933 -15.58 14.28 -20.48
CA TRP A 933 -14.14 14.09 -20.53
C TRP A 933 -13.74 12.79 -21.24
N HIS A 934 -14.46 11.69 -21.01
CA HIS A 934 -14.23 10.41 -21.69
C HIS A 934 -14.31 10.56 -23.22
N TYR A 935 -15.40 11.16 -23.72
CA TYR A 935 -15.62 11.30 -25.15
C TYR A 935 -14.81 12.45 -25.78
N LYS A 936 -14.65 13.60 -25.09
CA LYS A 936 -13.75 14.68 -25.55
C LYS A 936 -12.33 14.18 -25.74
N ARG A 937 -11.80 13.41 -24.78
CA ARG A 937 -10.43 12.89 -24.84
C ARG A 937 -10.23 11.76 -25.85
N ALA A 938 -11.30 11.10 -26.30
CA ALA A 938 -11.29 10.18 -27.44
C ALA A 938 -11.37 10.89 -28.81
N LEU A 939 -11.88 12.12 -28.85
CA LEU A 939 -12.02 12.96 -30.05
C LEU A 939 -10.87 13.96 -30.22
N GLU A 940 -10.22 14.39 -29.14
CA GLU A 940 -8.98 15.16 -29.13
C GLU A 940 -7.80 14.36 -29.70
N ASP A 941 -6.66 15.03 -29.92
CA ASP A 941 -5.42 14.42 -30.42
C ASP A 941 -4.48 14.15 -29.23
N PRO A 942 -3.84 12.97 -29.15
CA PRO A 942 -3.20 12.50 -27.93
C PRO A 942 -1.89 13.22 -27.60
N SER A 943 -1.53 13.19 -26.31
CA SER A 943 -0.32 13.83 -25.79
C SER A 943 0.96 13.32 -26.47
N LEU A 944 1.79 14.25 -26.94
CA LEU A 944 3.07 13.99 -27.59
C LEU A 944 4.08 13.21 -26.72
N ASN A 945 3.89 13.18 -25.39
CA ASN A 945 4.71 12.38 -24.48
C ASN A 945 4.07 11.02 -24.16
N TYR A 946 4.02 10.14 -25.16
CA TYR A 946 3.56 8.76 -25.01
C TYR A 946 4.60 7.84 -24.34
N ALA A 947 5.87 8.25 -24.25
CA ALA A 947 6.95 7.40 -23.72
C ALA A 947 6.96 7.32 -22.17
N GLN A 948 6.43 8.33 -21.49
CA GLN A 948 6.30 8.33 -20.03
C GLN A 948 4.99 7.65 -19.60
N LEU A 949 5.03 6.73 -18.64
CA LEU A 949 3.82 6.18 -18.01
C LEU A 949 3.10 7.23 -17.15
N VAL A 950 1.79 7.09 -16.98
CA VAL A 950 1.03 7.89 -16.01
C VAL A 950 1.24 7.32 -14.60
N PRO A 951 1.71 8.11 -13.63
CA PRO A 951 1.88 7.64 -12.26
C PRO A 951 0.52 7.40 -11.58
N PRO A 952 0.46 6.49 -10.59
CA PRO A 952 -0.75 6.29 -9.80
C PRO A 952 -1.05 7.54 -8.95
N PRO A 953 -2.33 7.91 -8.78
CA PRO A 953 -2.73 9.04 -7.94
C PRO A 953 -2.28 8.94 -6.48
N THR A 954 -1.92 10.09 -5.90
CA THR A 954 -1.52 10.22 -4.49
C THR A 954 -2.51 11.08 -3.71
N VAL A 955 -3.05 10.56 -2.59
CA VAL A 955 -4.00 11.29 -1.74
C VAL A 955 -3.35 12.52 -1.09
N PRO A 956 -3.90 13.74 -1.25
CA PRO A 956 -3.38 14.96 -0.64
C PRO A 956 -3.30 14.87 0.90
N PRO A 957 -2.22 15.38 1.53
CA PRO A 957 -2.05 15.30 2.98
C PRO A 957 -3.18 15.90 3.82
N ALA A 958 -3.97 16.83 3.26
CA ALA A 958 -5.11 17.44 3.94
C ALA A 958 -6.22 16.44 4.31
N PHE A 959 -6.40 15.34 3.57
CA PHE A 959 -7.35 14.28 3.93
C PHE A 959 -7.09 13.68 5.31
N ARG A 960 -5.82 13.66 5.76
CA ARG A 960 -5.43 13.18 7.10
C ARG A 960 -5.83 14.14 8.24
N LYS A 961 -6.29 15.35 7.92
CA LYS A 961 -6.79 16.34 8.89
C LYS A 961 -8.32 16.25 9.08
N LEU A 962 -9.03 15.49 8.23
CA LEU A 962 -10.49 15.39 8.29
C LEU A 962 -10.95 14.52 9.46
N PRO A 963 -12.08 14.84 10.12
CA PRO A 963 -12.67 13.94 11.11
C PRO A 963 -13.22 12.69 10.41
N ASN A 964 -13.09 11.52 11.04
CA ASN A 964 -13.56 10.25 10.45
C ASN A 964 -15.10 10.14 10.48
N THR A 965 -15.75 10.65 9.44
CA THR A 965 -17.22 10.73 9.28
C THR A 965 -17.65 10.22 7.91
N THR A 966 -18.94 9.90 7.74
CA THR A 966 -19.55 9.52 6.44
C THR A 966 -19.18 10.52 5.34
N ALA A 967 -19.27 11.82 5.63
CA ALA A 967 -18.93 12.90 4.70
C ALA A 967 -17.45 12.90 4.30
N SER A 968 -16.55 12.74 5.26
CA SER A 968 -15.10 12.72 4.99
C SER A 968 -14.65 11.45 4.26
N GLN A 969 -15.35 10.32 4.49
CA GLN A 969 -15.14 9.08 3.74
C GLN A 969 -15.67 9.19 2.30
N ALA A 970 -16.84 9.82 2.11
CA ALA A 970 -17.36 10.14 0.78
C ALA A 970 -16.38 11.02 0.00
N LEU A 971 -15.94 12.15 0.58
CA LEU A 971 -14.93 13.04 -0.02
C LEU A 971 -13.64 12.30 -0.40
N LEU A 972 -13.17 11.34 0.41
CA LEU A 972 -11.97 10.57 0.11
C LEU A 972 -12.17 9.63 -1.08
N TYR A 973 -13.27 8.87 -1.11
CA TYR A 973 -13.57 7.97 -2.24
C TYR A 973 -13.92 8.73 -3.52
N GLU A 974 -14.51 9.92 -3.41
CA GLU A 974 -14.80 10.84 -4.51
C GLU A 974 -13.53 11.44 -5.12
N TYR A 975 -12.57 11.88 -4.28
CA TYR A 975 -11.23 12.26 -4.75
C TYR A 975 -10.52 11.10 -5.45
N LEU A 976 -10.56 9.90 -4.85
CA LEU A 976 -9.91 8.72 -5.40
C LEU A 976 -10.54 8.29 -6.73
N TYR A 977 -11.88 8.29 -6.84
CA TYR A 977 -12.61 8.08 -8.08
C TYR A 977 -12.13 9.04 -9.18
N LEU A 978 -12.12 10.35 -8.91
CA LEU A 978 -11.66 11.36 -9.86
C LEU A 978 -10.21 11.17 -10.30
N ALA A 979 -9.32 10.98 -9.34
CA ALA A 979 -7.89 10.95 -9.64
C ALA A 979 -7.52 9.68 -10.41
N TYR A 980 -8.14 8.52 -10.09
CA TYR A 980 -7.98 7.28 -10.84
C TYR A 980 -8.69 7.32 -12.21
N ALA A 981 -9.88 7.91 -12.31
CA ALA A 981 -10.54 8.13 -13.59
C ALA A 981 -9.66 8.99 -14.51
N ASN A 982 -9.15 10.13 -14.01
CA ASN A 982 -8.24 11.00 -14.76
C ASN A 982 -6.96 10.27 -15.21
N ALA A 983 -6.33 9.51 -14.30
CA ALA A 983 -5.14 8.72 -14.63
C ALA A 983 -5.43 7.62 -15.68
N SER A 984 -6.65 7.06 -15.68
CA SER A 984 -7.09 6.05 -16.64
C SER A 984 -7.08 6.58 -18.07
N ALA A 985 -7.88 7.61 -18.39
CA ALA A 985 -7.89 8.12 -19.77
C ALA A 985 -6.73 9.09 -20.09
N GLU A 986 -5.92 9.53 -19.11
CA GLU A 986 -4.57 9.97 -19.44
C GLU A 986 -3.71 8.83 -19.98
N SER A 987 -3.76 7.65 -19.37
CA SER A 987 -3.06 6.46 -19.86
C SER A 987 -3.62 6.04 -21.23
N LEU A 988 -4.95 6.01 -21.40
CA LEU A 988 -5.59 5.70 -22.69
C LEU A 988 -5.19 6.69 -23.80
N ALA A 989 -5.13 8.00 -23.49
CA ALA A 989 -4.65 8.99 -24.44
C ALA A 989 -3.18 8.75 -24.81
N ARG A 990 -2.30 8.44 -23.85
CA ARG A 990 -0.90 8.09 -24.13
C ARG A 990 -0.77 6.76 -24.89
N ALA A 991 -1.66 5.79 -24.69
CA ALA A 991 -1.77 4.59 -25.52
C ALA A 991 -2.11 4.94 -26.98
N MET A 992 -3.11 5.78 -27.21
CA MET A 992 -3.49 6.23 -28.56
C MET A 992 -2.38 7.07 -29.23
N GLY A 993 -1.62 7.85 -28.45
CA GLY A 993 -0.41 8.53 -28.92
C GLY A 993 0.68 7.54 -29.34
N ALA A 994 0.89 6.47 -28.57
CA ALA A 994 1.80 5.38 -28.95
C ALA A 994 1.31 4.63 -30.21
N VAL A 995 -0.01 4.46 -30.41
CA VAL A 995 -0.59 3.90 -31.66
C VAL A 995 -0.27 4.81 -32.84
N GLN A 996 -0.57 6.11 -32.75
CA GLN A 996 -0.30 7.08 -33.82
C GLN A 996 1.19 7.15 -34.19
N MET A 997 2.08 7.05 -33.19
CA MET A 997 3.53 7.09 -33.36
C MET A 997 4.17 5.73 -33.70
N ASN A 998 3.35 4.69 -33.95
CA ASN A 998 3.77 3.30 -34.21
C ASN A 998 4.72 2.72 -33.12
N ALA A 999 4.61 3.22 -31.89
CA ALA A 999 5.49 2.91 -30.77
C ALA A 999 4.94 1.76 -29.92
N THR A 1000 4.81 0.58 -30.54
CA THR A 1000 4.10 -0.60 -30.02
C THR A 1000 4.43 -0.98 -28.58
N ASN A 1001 5.70 -0.85 -28.18
CA ASN A 1001 6.19 -1.13 -26.83
C ASN A 1001 5.49 -0.30 -25.72
N TYR A 1002 4.93 0.87 -26.04
CA TYR A 1002 4.23 1.72 -25.09
C TYR A 1002 2.71 1.56 -25.12
N ILE A 1003 2.14 1.01 -26.20
CA ILE A 1003 0.69 0.81 -26.34
C ILE A 1003 0.17 -0.12 -25.23
N TYR A 1004 0.78 -1.30 -25.08
CA TYR A 1004 0.30 -2.31 -24.13
C TYR A 1004 0.44 -1.89 -22.65
N PRO A 1005 1.57 -1.32 -22.18
CA PRO A 1005 1.67 -0.76 -20.83
C PRO A 1005 0.63 0.33 -20.53
N HIS A 1006 0.35 1.23 -21.49
CA HIS A 1006 -0.64 2.30 -21.29
C HIS A 1006 -2.08 1.78 -21.29
N LEU A 1007 -2.41 0.80 -22.13
CA LEU A 1007 -3.73 0.13 -22.08
C LEU A 1007 -3.93 -0.62 -20.76
N ARG A 1008 -2.91 -1.34 -20.28
CA ARG A 1008 -2.93 -2.02 -18.97
C ARG A 1008 -3.11 -1.04 -17.81
N ASN A 1009 -2.39 0.09 -17.82
CA ASN A 1009 -2.56 1.13 -16.82
C ASN A 1009 -3.95 1.80 -16.91
N ALA A 1010 -4.45 2.07 -18.12
CA ALA A 1010 -5.81 2.61 -18.32
C ALA A 1010 -6.88 1.68 -17.72
N GLN A 1011 -6.79 0.37 -17.99
CA GLN A 1011 -7.67 -0.65 -17.42
C GLN A 1011 -7.58 -0.69 -15.90
N MET A 1012 -6.37 -0.84 -15.34
CA MET A 1012 -6.13 -0.88 -13.89
C MET A 1012 -6.68 0.35 -13.17
N TYR A 1013 -6.47 1.54 -13.72
CA TYR A 1013 -6.98 2.79 -13.16
C TYR A 1013 -8.49 2.94 -13.32
N ALA A 1014 -9.11 2.43 -14.40
CA ALA A 1014 -10.57 2.40 -14.55
C ALA A 1014 -11.23 1.46 -13.54
N SER A 1015 -10.68 0.26 -13.35
CA SER A 1015 -11.15 -0.69 -12.32
C SER A 1015 -11.03 -0.11 -10.91
N ASN A 1016 -9.93 0.59 -10.61
CA ASN A 1016 -9.77 1.29 -9.34
C ASN A 1016 -10.78 2.43 -9.18
N ALA A 1017 -11.05 3.22 -10.23
CA ALA A 1017 -12.06 4.28 -10.18
C ALA A 1017 -13.44 3.68 -9.84
N SER A 1018 -13.89 2.66 -10.58
CA SER A 1018 -15.19 2.02 -10.33
C SER A 1018 -15.28 1.37 -8.93
N LEU A 1019 -14.18 0.78 -8.42
CA LEU A 1019 -14.10 0.30 -7.04
C LEU A 1019 -14.28 1.43 -6.00
N TYR A 1020 -13.79 2.64 -6.26
CA TYR A 1020 -14.04 3.79 -5.39
C TYR A 1020 -15.44 4.36 -5.57
N TYR A 1021 -16.01 4.35 -6.78
CA TYR A 1021 -17.41 4.73 -7.00
C TYR A 1021 -18.39 3.79 -6.29
N SER A 1022 -18.14 2.48 -6.32
CA SER A 1022 -18.97 1.49 -5.60
C SER A 1022 -18.91 1.66 -4.08
N LYS A 1023 -17.86 2.31 -3.55
CA LYS A 1023 -17.73 2.70 -2.13
C LYS A 1023 -18.33 4.07 -1.83
N LEU A 1024 -18.36 4.98 -2.82
CA LEU A 1024 -18.95 6.31 -2.72
C LEU A 1024 -20.49 6.29 -2.75
N ALA A 1025 -21.10 5.59 -3.71
CA ALA A 1025 -22.55 5.65 -3.93
C ALA A 1025 -23.39 5.28 -2.70
N PRO A 1026 -23.06 4.25 -1.89
CA PRO A 1026 -23.78 3.97 -0.64
C PRO A 1026 -23.68 5.09 0.41
N LEU A 1027 -22.54 5.79 0.48
CA LEU A 1027 -22.35 6.91 1.42
C LEU A 1027 -23.18 8.14 0.99
N LEU A 1028 -23.26 8.41 -0.32
CA LEU A 1028 -24.15 9.46 -0.85
C LEU A 1028 -25.63 9.14 -0.57
N ILE A 1029 -26.05 7.87 -0.76
CA ILE A 1029 -27.40 7.40 -0.41
C ILE A 1029 -27.69 7.59 1.09
N GLN A 1030 -26.73 7.24 1.97
CA GLN A 1030 -26.84 7.45 3.42
C GLN A 1030 -26.97 8.95 3.76
N MET A 1031 -26.16 9.81 3.15
CA MET A 1031 -26.19 11.26 3.39
C MET A 1031 -27.51 11.90 2.93
N VAL A 1032 -28.12 11.43 1.83
CA VAL A 1032 -29.47 11.84 1.41
C VAL A 1032 -30.52 11.39 2.43
N ASP A 1033 -30.40 10.18 2.98
CA ASP A 1033 -31.25 9.68 4.06
C ASP A 1033 -31.15 10.52 5.34
N GLU A 1034 -29.93 10.92 5.73
CA GLU A 1034 -29.67 11.75 6.90
C GLU A 1034 -30.29 13.15 6.75
N LEU A 1035 -30.03 13.84 5.62
CA LEU A 1035 -30.60 15.16 5.33
C LEU A 1035 -32.14 15.15 5.30
N ASN A 1036 -32.74 14.12 4.69
CA ASN A 1036 -34.18 13.93 4.64
C ASN A 1036 -34.79 13.79 6.04
N ARG A 1037 -34.23 12.89 6.88
CA ARG A 1037 -34.74 12.63 8.24
C ARG A 1037 -34.66 13.86 9.15
N SER A 1038 -33.69 14.74 8.93
CA SER A 1038 -33.57 16.00 9.66
C SER A 1038 -34.55 17.10 9.19
N GLY A 1039 -35.32 16.89 8.13
CA GLY A 1039 -36.27 17.88 7.60
C GLY A 1039 -35.60 19.09 6.92
N TYR A 1040 -34.32 18.98 6.55
CA TYR A 1040 -33.60 20.08 5.89
C TYR A 1040 -33.90 20.18 4.40
N ILE A 1041 -34.33 19.09 3.75
CA ILE A 1041 -34.77 19.09 2.35
C ILE A 1041 -36.13 19.83 2.28
N SER A 1042 -36.11 21.13 2.01
CA SER A 1042 -37.32 21.95 1.89
C SER A 1042 -37.07 23.17 1.00
N GLU A 1043 -38.14 23.69 0.38
CA GLU A 1043 -38.05 24.90 -0.45
C GLU A 1043 -37.59 26.14 0.35
N GLU A 1044 -37.94 26.22 1.63
CA GLU A 1044 -37.57 27.33 2.52
C GLU A 1044 -36.05 27.38 2.76
N ASN A 1045 -35.43 26.22 3.06
CA ASN A 1045 -33.98 26.14 3.24
C ASN A 1045 -33.27 26.39 1.90
N PHE A 1046 -33.74 25.80 0.79
CA PHE A 1046 -33.11 25.94 -0.51
C PHE A 1046 -33.05 27.41 -0.96
N ARG A 1047 -34.17 28.14 -0.82
CA ARG A 1047 -34.25 29.57 -1.17
C ARG A 1047 -33.27 30.39 -0.33
N ARG A 1048 -33.20 30.12 0.97
CA ARG A 1048 -32.26 30.77 1.89
C ARG A 1048 -30.79 30.47 1.56
N GLY A 1049 -30.45 29.22 1.21
CA GLY A 1049 -29.12 28.84 0.74
C GLY A 1049 -28.75 29.54 -0.57
N GLN A 1050 -29.70 29.66 -1.49
CA GLN A 1050 -29.51 30.36 -2.76
C GLN A 1050 -29.35 31.87 -2.58
N GLU A 1051 -30.10 32.50 -1.69
CA GLU A 1051 -29.94 33.91 -1.33
C GLU A 1051 -28.55 34.17 -0.73
N MET A 1052 -28.11 33.33 0.21
CA MET A 1052 -26.76 33.43 0.78
C MET A 1052 -25.65 33.27 -0.27
N ILE A 1053 -25.74 32.30 -1.18
CA ILE A 1053 -24.75 32.15 -2.27
C ILE A 1053 -24.85 33.33 -3.27
N ARG A 1054 -26.03 33.88 -3.55
CA ARG A 1054 -26.21 35.07 -4.40
C ARG A 1054 -25.51 36.30 -3.81
N GLU A 1055 -25.69 36.55 -2.51
CA GLU A 1055 -25.12 37.70 -1.81
C GLU A 1055 -23.61 37.57 -1.52
N GLN A 1056 -23.15 36.38 -1.11
CA GLN A 1056 -21.83 36.20 -0.48
C GLN A 1056 -20.88 35.28 -1.27
N GLY A 1057 -21.38 34.63 -2.33
CA GLY A 1057 -20.63 33.61 -3.09
C GLY A 1057 -20.59 32.26 -2.37
N LEU A 1058 -19.73 31.35 -2.83
CA LEU A 1058 -19.43 30.14 -2.06
C LEU A 1058 -18.69 30.49 -0.75
N PRO A 1059 -19.03 29.88 0.41
CA PRO A 1059 -18.33 30.18 1.66
C PRO A 1059 -16.82 29.94 1.55
N ASN A 1060 -16.02 30.91 1.98
CA ASN A 1060 -14.56 30.90 1.82
C ASN A 1060 -13.89 29.64 2.39
N ASP A 1061 -14.44 29.06 3.47
CA ASP A 1061 -13.94 27.82 4.07
C ASP A 1061 -14.20 26.58 3.19
N VAL A 1062 -15.29 26.55 2.41
CA VAL A 1062 -15.56 25.49 1.43
C VAL A 1062 -14.59 25.61 0.25
N VAL A 1063 -14.38 26.82 -0.27
CA VAL A 1063 -13.45 27.04 -1.39
C VAL A 1063 -12.01 26.69 -0.99
N ARG A 1064 -11.57 27.10 0.21
CA ARG A 1064 -10.24 26.72 0.75
C ARG A 1064 -10.14 25.21 1.00
N LEU A 1065 -11.19 24.57 1.50
CA LEU A 1065 -11.22 23.12 1.73
C LEU A 1065 -11.06 22.33 0.42
N LEU A 1066 -11.77 22.72 -0.65
CA LEU A 1066 -11.66 22.08 -1.96
C LEU A 1066 -10.25 22.21 -2.54
N ASP A 1067 -9.56 23.33 -2.30
CA ASP A 1067 -8.18 23.55 -2.73
C ASP A 1067 -7.17 22.76 -1.88
N GLU A 1068 -7.28 22.78 -0.54
CA GLU A 1068 -6.44 21.96 0.36
C GLU A 1068 -6.58 20.45 0.09
N LEU A 1069 -7.79 19.98 -0.25
CA LEU A 1069 -8.06 18.59 -0.66
C LEU A 1069 -7.74 18.31 -2.15
N GLY A 1070 -7.23 19.30 -2.90
CA GLY A 1070 -6.76 19.13 -4.27
C GLY A 1070 -7.85 18.92 -5.33
N PHE A 1071 -9.12 19.17 -5.02
CA PHE A 1071 -10.23 19.07 -5.98
C PHE A 1071 -10.22 20.17 -7.06
N THR A 1072 -9.57 21.30 -6.79
CA THR A 1072 -9.35 22.41 -7.74
C THR A 1072 -8.52 22.01 -8.96
N ASN A 1073 -7.81 20.88 -8.93
CA ASN A 1073 -7.16 20.29 -10.10
C ASN A 1073 -8.15 19.70 -11.12
N TYR A 1074 -9.42 19.52 -10.74
CA TYR A 1074 -10.44 18.82 -11.53
C TYR A 1074 -11.70 19.66 -11.81
N MET A 1075 -11.92 20.80 -11.12
CA MET A 1075 -13.13 21.62 -11.22
C MET A 1075 -12.84 23.14 -11.02
N ASP A 1076 -13.52 24.03 -11.76
CA ASP A 1076 -13.50 25.49 -11.52
C ASP A 1076 -14.65 25.91 -10.60
N ALA A 1077 -14.32 26.34 -9.38
CA ALA A 1077 -15.28 26.80 -8.37
C ALA A 1077 -16.21 27.94 -8.84
N ARG A 1078 -15.78 28.79 -9.78
CA ARG A 1078 -16.61 29.89 -10.30
C ARG A 1078 -17.73 29.39 -11.22
N ASN A 1079 -17.50 28.27 -11.92
CA ASN A 1079 -18.55 27.62 -12.69
C ASN A 1079 -19.62 27.03 -11.75
N ILE A 1080 -19.18 26.41 -10.65
CA ILE A 1080 -20.07 25.86 -9.62
C ILE A 1080 -20.93 26.97 -8.99
N GLU A 1081 -20.31 28.07 -8.56
CA GLU A 1081 -21.03 29.22 -7.99
C GLU A 1081 -22.09 29.79 -8.98
N SER A 1082 -21.76 29.84 -10.28
CA SER A 1082 -22.69 30.25 -11.34
C SER A 1082 -23.89 29.30 -11.49
N ILE A 1083 -23.70 27.99 -11.33
CA ILE A 1083 -24.79 27.01 -11.35
C ILE A 1083 -25.71 27.21 -10.15
N LEU A 1084 -25.14 27.30 -8.94
CA LEU A 1084 -25.90 27.38 -7.69
C LEU A 1084 -26.71 28.69 -7.54
N LYS A 1085 -26.21 29.79 -8.11
CA LYS A 1085 -26.94 31.07 -8.18
C LYS A 1085 -28.18 31.03 -9.08
N ASN A 1086 -28.26 30.09 -10.02
CA ASN A 1086 -29.24 30.09 -11.11
C ASN A 1086 -30.15 28.85 -11.18
N ILE A 1087 -29.87 27.79 -10.40
CA ILE A 1087 -30.73 26.59 -10.33
C ILE A 1087 -32.07 26.89 -9.64
N SER A 1088 -33.18 26.39 -10.20
CA SER A 1088 -34.51 26.46 -9.58
C SER A 1088 -34.71 25.34 -8.55
N TYR A 1089 -35.44 25.60 -7.47
CA TYR A 1089 -35.94 24.52 -6.62
C TYR A 1089 -36.83 23.57 -7.43
N THR A 1090 -36.82 22.29 -7.08
CA THR A 1090 -37.73 21.28 -7.61
C THR A 1090 -38.01 20.30 -6.49
N GLU A 1091 -39.28 20.12 -6.13
CA GLU A 1091 -39.68 19.12 -5.13
C GLU A 1091 -39.34 17.71 -5.66
N LEU A 1092 -38.71 16.89 -4.83
CA LEU A 1092 -37.82 15.84 -5.31
C LEU A 1092 -38.13 14.47 -4.72
N ASN A 1093 -38.43 13.49 -5.57
CA ASN A 1093 -38.64 12.11 -5.15
C ASN A 1093 -37.33 11.44 -4.72
N ILE A 1094 -37.10 11.40 -3.41
CA ILE A 1094 -35.93 10.79 -2.77
C ILE A 1094 -35.74 9.31 -3.15
N THR A 1095 -36.83 8.60 -3.49
CA THR A 1095 -36.74 7.21 -3.97
C THR A 1095 -36.06 7.16 -5.34
N GLU A 1096 -36.50 7.98 -6.29
CA GLU A 1096 -35.94 8.04 -7.65
C GLU A 1096 -34.44 8.44 -7.65
N VAL A 1097 -34.01 9.28 -6.70
CA VAL A 1097 -32.60 9.65 -6.53
C VAL A 1097 -31.76 8.47 -6.02
N LYS A 1098 -32.27 7.70 -5.06
CA LYS A 1098 -31.59 6.47 -4.59
C LYS A 1098 -31.52 5.46 -5.73
N ASP A 1099 -32.64 5.19 -6.39
CA ASP A 1099 -32.67 4.31 -7.55
C ASP A 1099 -31.71 4.76 -8.67
N ALA A 1100 -31.52 6.08 -8.87
CA ALA A 1100 -30.57 6.60 -9.85
C ALA A 1100 -29.11 6.34 -9.45
N LEU A 1101 -28.76 6.50 -8.17
CA LEU A 1101 -27.43 6.19 -7.62
C LEU A 1101 -27.14 4.68 -7.58
N GLU A 1102 -28.17 3.85 -7.41
CA GLU A 1102 -28.05 2.38 -7.50
C GLU A 1102 -27.94 1.91 -8.96
N ARG A 1103 -28.69 2.50 -9.89
CA ARG A 1103 -28.57 2.23 -11.33
C ARG A 1103 -27.23 2.71 -11.91
N SER A 1104 -26.64 3.81 -11.45
CA SER A 1104 -25.31 4.24 -11.90
C SER A 1104 -24.21 3.30 -11.39
N ARG A 1105 -24.30 2.86 -10.11
CA ARG A 1105 -23.46 1.80 -9.54
C ARG A 1105 -23.51 0.51 -10.36
N GLU A 1106 -24.68 0.13 -10.86
CA GLU A 1106 -24.86 -1.08 -11.68
C GLU A 1106 -24.40 -0.88 -13.13
N ALA A 1107 -24.54 0.33 -13.69
CA ALA A 1107 -24.09 0.64 -15.04
C ALA A 1107 -22.56 0.64 -15.19
N GLU A 1108 -21.80 1.10 -14.19
CA GLU A 1108 -20.32 1.09 -14.26
C GLU A 1108 -19.73 -0.34 -14.28
N ILE A 1109 -20.42 -1.32 -13.71
CA ILE A 1109 -20.04 -2.76 -13.80
C ILE A 1109 -20.05 -3.22 -15.27
N GLY A 1110 -20.80 -2.54 -16.15
CA GLY A 1110 -20.89 -2.82 -17.57
C GLY A 1110 -19.68 -2.44 -18.43
N ILE A 1111 -18.67 -1.73 -17.89
CA ILE A 1111 -17.47 -1.30 -18.65
C ILE A 1111 -16.45 -2.44 -18.79
N SER A 1112 -16.87 -3.56 -19.40
CA SER A 1112 -15.97 -4.61 -19.87
C SER A 1112 -15.47 -4.28 -21.28
N LEU A 1113 -14.15 -4.39 -21.53
CA LEU A 1113 -13.55 -4.06 -22.83
C LEU A 1113 -13.90 -5.00 -24.00
N ASN A 1114 -14.84 -5.93 -23.84
CA ASN A 1114 -15.33 -6.78 -24.93
C ASN A 1114 -16.15 -6.01 -26.00
N SER A 1115 -16.27 -4.68 -25.86
CA SER A 1115 -16.93 -3.76 -26.79
C SER A 1115 -15.98 -2.75 -27.46
N LEU A 1116 -14.65 -2.90 -27.35
CA LEU A 1116 -13.63 -1.94 -27.82
C LEU A 1116 -12.63 -2.51 -28.85
#